data_AF-A0A2V8R5N6-F1
#
_entry.id   AF-A0A2V8R5N6-F1
#
_cell.length_a   1.000
_cell.length_b   1.000
_cell.length_c   1.000
_cell.angle_alpha   90.00
_cell.angle_beta   90.00
_cell.angle_gamma   90.00
#
_symmetry.space_group_name_H-M   'P 1'
#
loop_
_entity.id
_entity.type
_entity.pdbx_description
1 polymer ?
#
loop_
_entity_poly.entity_id
_entity_poly.type
_entity_poly.pdbx_seq_one_letter_code
_entity_poly.pdbx_strand_id
1 'polypeptide(L)'
;MGPDLFAEFRVIRAPGRVIWCNFDLARKLGFDVPRSNELSPELHTQLINALSFRAVQPKDKVRGQETTRMYADRYGGEGVSPALGAGRAGFLPYGNLYVKGVGFTPLFKHDDPDDFAHSHGAVHLDDCLSEALLGEVNENLFTSGSSRVVAIIDQGLHVTAPNGQRIPIALAVRAGAQLRPAHLMSRHTPGRALLEKFVRMTRATGQLVTRRDERTGAELPDVRATMLRIIDDHARIAAESFRWRIIHGALTSSNMEMSGAMLDLPTQSSQPRTAPIRTLDYVEFPFGAEHLERGAQLVPVYRRLMRHTPRSKREAFSVKWIDIPKEMNRAYDQHLRRMLLCAAGLKMGVARRIQTETPELAQRFAELILKMAALRNPGPVMVARAVVERVSVLDVFRLLGKFPRKYFAAPRAQPAKAIRAYLGPIYSGSESHVAKKRAKVKTFVAEFANLFDELMQACVDYTEEYYGDPASLRASIIARAEFECEPLDRLFYKTLYEELDRAIARYRLTDDPAIVREAIDGRLNASLRRVDGLLAQGESRRMTGGGIEMEIRIIDGVRYAVRAWNDDSQTRRLRVSIPVRLEGDQYRHSVPNLPSLTGRQVGLLRYRFTTDGWKTNSEARARLAQDEENRPVIEFDDLSEFPLVGRLEGYFYLRTAGRRAGGARGKLRSYVFAIPDKHELISMV
;
A
#
# COMPACT_ATOMS: atom_id res chain seq x y z
N MET A 1 24.86 4.72 6.16
CA MET A 1 24.82 5.23 7.55
C MET A 1 26.18 5.28 8.25
N GLY A 2 27.13 4.40 7.90
CA GLY A 2 28.47 4.33 8.51
C GLY A 2 28.52 3.35 9.69
N PRO A 3 29.72 2.86 10.07
CA PRO A 3 29.87 1.78 11.05
C PRO A 3 29.33 2.13 12.44
N ASP A 4 29.46 3.39 12.87
CA ASP A 4 28.99 3.85 14.19
C ASP A 4 27.48 3.74 14.39
N LEU A 5 26.71 3.59 13.31
CA LEU A 5 25.26 3.42 13.34
C LEU A 5 24.82 1.97 13.27
N PHE A 6 25.74 1.02 13.36
CA PHE A 6 25.41 -0.39 13.42
C PHE A 6 26.04 -1.05 14.65
N ALA A 7 25.36 -2.07 15.18
CA ALA A 7 25.94 -3.08 16.03
C ALA A 7 26.01 -4.38 15.23
N GLU A 8 27.23 -4.87 15.04
CA GLU A 8 27.45 -6.18 14.43
C GLU A 8 27.09 -7.28 15.43
N PHE A 9 26.41 -8.33 14.96
CA PHE A 9 26.14 -9.54 15.73
C PHE A 9 26.19 -10.77 14.84
N ARG A 10 26.45 -11.92 15.47
CA ARG A 10 26.55 -13.20 14.77
C ARG A 10 25.19 -13.87 14.67
N VAL A 11 24.95 -14.47 13.52
CA VAL A 11 23.79 -15.31 13.29
C VAL A 11 24.23 -16.66 12.73
N ILE A 12 23.40 -17.66 12.95
CA ILE A 12 23.49 -18.97 12.32
C ILE A 12 22.29 -19.17 11.41
N ARG A 13 22.47 -19.95 10.35
CA ARG A 13 21.33 -20.39 9.53
C ARG A 13 20.43 -21.29 10.38
N ALA A 14 19.13 -21.09 10.27
CA ALA A 14 18.14 -21.92 10.95
C ALA A 14 17.23 -22.59 9.90
N PRO A 15 16.85 -23.86 10.09
CA PRO A 15 15.85 -24.48 9.24
C PRO A 15 14.53 -23.71 9.35
N GLY A 16 13.76 -23.70 8.28
CA GLY A 16 12.47 -23.04 8.25
C GLY A 16 11.74 -23.32 6.95
N ARG A 17 10.51 -22.83 6.89
CA ARG A 17 9.62 -22.94 5.74
C ARG A 17 9.22 -21.55 5.28
N VAL A 18 9.38 -21.26 3.98
CA VAL A 18 8.80 -20.06 3.39
C VAL A 18 7.29 -20.28 3.29
N ILE A 19 6.52 -19.51 4.05
CA ILE A 19 5.05 -19.61 4.08
C ILE A 19 4.37 -18.53 3.24
N TRP A 20 5.12 -17.49 2.86
CA TRP A 20 4.69 -16.47 1.91
C TRP A 20 5.92 -15.82 1.26
N CYS A 21 5.80 -15.44 -0.01
CA CYS A 21 6.84 -14.74 -0.77
C CYS A 21 6.20 -13.70 -1.71
N ASN A 22 6.76 -12.50 -1.72
CA ASN A 22 6.49 -11.50 -2.74
C ASN A 22 7.35 -11.79 -3.98
N PHE A 23 6.77 -12.46 -4.97
CA PHE A 23 7.48 -12.89 -6.17
C PHE A 23 8.06 -11.73 -7.01
N ASP A 24 7.35 -10.62 -7.13
CA ASP A 24 7.81 -9.48 -7.92
C ASP A 24 8.99 -8.79 -7.23
N LEU A 25 8.92 -8.63 -5.91
CA LEU A 25 10.02 -8.08 -5.13
C LEU A 25 11.22 -9.03 -5.09
N ALA A 26 11.01 -10.33 -4.91
CA ALA A 26 12.06 -11.32 -4.93
C ALA A 26 12.80 -11.32 -6.28
N ARG A 27 12.07 -11.26 -7.40
CA ARG A 27 12.66 -11.14 -8.74
C ARG A 27 13.50 -9.88 -8.89
N LYS A 28 13.00 -8.73 -8.43
CA LYS A 28 13.75 -7.45 -8.45
C LYS A 28 15.03 -7.50 -7.61
N LEU A 29 15.05 -8.33 -6.57
CA LEU A 29 16.22 -8.55 -5.71
C LEU A 29 17.19 -9.60 -6.27
N GLY A 30 16.89 -10.19 -7.44
CA GLY A 30 17.76 -11.15 -8.12
C GLY A 30 17.55 -12.61 -7.71
N PHE A 31 16.45 -12.95 -7.04
CA PHE A 31 16.07 -14.35 -6.83
C PHE A 31 15.52 -14.97 -8.12
N ASP A 32 15.77 -16.26 -8.31
CA ASP A 32 15.36 -17.02 -9.49
C ASP A 32 13.89 -17.42 -9.39
N VAL A 33 13.00 -16.43 -9.53
CA VAL A 33 11.56 -16.63 -9.38
C VAL A 33 10.98 -17.23 -10.67
N PRO A 34 10.34 -18.41 -10.62
CA PRO A 34 9.74 -19.01 -11.80
C PRO A 34 8.63 -18.11 -12.35
N ARG A 35 8.45 -18.13 -13.68
CA ARG A 35 7.41 -17.34 -14.37
C ARG A 35 5.99 -17.68 -13.92
N SER A 36 5.79 -18.86 -13.35
CA SER A 36 4.50 -19.26 -12.76
C SER A 36 4.12 -18.46 -11.51
N ASN A 37 5.05 -17.71 -10.91
CA ASN A 37 4.90 -17.12 -9.58
C ASN A 37 4.47 -18.16 -8.53
N GLU A 38 5.13 -19.32 -8.56
CA GLU A 38 4.97 -20.37 -7.57
C GLU A 38 6.24 -20.51 -6.74
N LEU A 39 6.05 -20.93 -5.49
CA LEU A 39 7.15 -21.27 -4.60
C LEU A 39 7.64 -22.69 -4.93
N SER A 40 8.53 -22.82 -5.92
CA SER A 40 9.15 -24.10 -6.25
C SER A 40 10.11 -24.56 -5.14
N PRO A 41 10.46 -25.86 -5.07
CA PRO A 41 11.46 -26.35 -4.12
C PRO A 41 12.81 -25.63 -4.23
N GLU A 42 13.21 -25.25 -5.44
CA GLU A 42 14.46 -24.54 -5.73
C GLU A 42 14.40 -23.12 -5.18
N LEU A 43 13.33 -22.37 -5.49
CA LEU A 43 13.13 -21.01 -4.95
C LEU A 43 13.01 -21.03 -3.43
N HIS A 44 12.26 -21.99 -2.87
CA HIS A 44 12.17 -22.18 -1.42
C HIS A 44 13.56 -22.37 -0.80
N THR A 45 14.37 -23.26 -1.37
CA THR A 45 15.74 -23.53 -0.90
C THR A 45 16.62 -22.28 -1.02
N GLN A 46 16.54 -21.56 -2.12
CA GLN A 46 17.27 -20.30 -2.33
C GLN A 46 16.93 -19.26 -1.25
N LEU A 47 15.63 -19.07 -0.98
CA LEU A 47 15.15 -18.13 0.04
C LEU A 47 15.55 -18.56 1.46
N ILE A 48 15.37 -19.82 1.85
CA ILE A 48 15.81 -20.30 3.17
C ILE A 48 17.31 -20.11 3.36
N ASN A 49 18.10 -20.44 2.33
CA ASN A 49 19.55 -20.30 2.38
C ASN A 49 20.00 -18.85 2.52
N ALA A 50 19.30 -17.92 1.88
CA ALA A 50 19.65 -16.51 1.89
C ALA A 50 19.06 -15.73 3.07
N LEU A 51 17.98 -16.21 3.71
CA LEU A 51 17.14 -15.37 4.57
C LEU A 51 16.81 -15.96 5.95
N SER A 52 16.92 -17.27 6.16
CA SER A 52 16.50 -17.91 7.43
C SER A 52 17.63 -17.95 8.45
N PHE A 53 17.64 -16.98 9.36
CA PHE A 53 18.70 -16.83 10.37
C PHE A 53 18.16 -16.69 11.79
N ARG A 54 19.01 -17.06 12.76
CA ARG A 54 18.81 -16.82 14.19
C ARG A 54 20.07 -16.21 14.81
N ALA A 55 19.89 -15.18 15.63
CA ALA A 55 20.93 -14.55 16.42
C ALA A 55 21.52 -15.54 17.44
N VAL A 56 22.84 -15.64 17.44
CA VAL A 56 23.58 -16.43 18.41
C VAL A 56 23.45 -15.78 19.78
N GLN A 57 22.87 -16.51 20.73
CA GLN A 57 22.74 -16.05 22.11
C GLN A 57 23.99 -16.44 22.93
N PRO A 58 24.33 -15.72 24.02
CA PRO A 58 25.54 -15.99 24.82
C PRO A 58 25.67 -17.43 25.33
N LYS A 59 24.56 -18.15 25.50
CA LYS A 59 24.52 -19.53 25.98
C LYS A 59 24.57 -20.58 24.85
N ASP A 60 24.56 -20.16 23.59
CA ASP A 60 24.53 -21.08 22.45
C ASP A 60 25.88 -21.75 22.21
N LYS A 61 25.88 -23.08 22.03
CA LYS A 61 27.05 -23.83 21.58
C LYS A 61 27.03 -23.89 20.04
N VAL A 62 27.81 -23.03 19.39
CA VAL A 62 27.84 -22.88 17.91
C VAL A 62 28.82 -23.86 17.22
N ARG A 63 29.27 -24.93 17.89
CA ARG A 63 30.32 -25.81 17.33
C ARG A 63 29.82 -26.50 16.05
N GLY A 64 30.56 -26.32 14.95
CA GLY A 64 30.29 -26.95 13.65
C GLY A 64 29.24 -26.24 12.78
N GLN A 65 28.69 -25.09 13.20
CA GLN A 65 27.74 -24.32 12.40
C GLN A 65 28.42 -23.13 11.72
N GLU A 66 28.14 -22.92 10.44
CA GLU A 66 28.57 -21.72 9.73
C GLU A 66 27.86 -20.48 10.30
N THR A 67 28.66 -19.51 10.77
CA THR A 67 28.14 -18.23 11.26
C THR A 67 28.30 -17.16 10.20
N THR A 68 27.29 -16.30 10.04
CA THR A 68 27.43 -15.04 9.29
C THR A 68 27.19 -13.83 10.18
N ARG A 69 27.44 -12.64 9.64
CA ARG A 69 27.30 -11.37 10.35
C ARG A 69 26.05 -10.63 9.89
N MET A 70 25.36 -10.02 10.84
CA MET A 70 24.26 -9.10 10.60
C MET A 70 24.47 -7.80 11.37
N TYR A 71 23.76 -6.75 10.95
CA TYR A 71 23.96 -5.39 11.44
C TYR A 71 22.66 -4.80 11.98
N ALA A 72 22.53 -4.69 13.29
CA ALA A 72 21.41 -4.00 13.94
C ALA A 72 21.67 -2.50 13.88
N ASP A 73 20.76 -1.70 13.32
CA ASP A 73 20.91 -0.26 13.21
C ASP A 73 20.59 0.46 14.52
N ARG A 74 21.40 1.47 14.82
CA ARG A 74 21.30 2.31 16.02
C ARG A 74 20.48 3.55 15.71
N TYR A 75 19.41 3.76 16.44
CA TYR A 75 18.59 4.96 16.34
C TYR A 75 18.03 5.34 17.70
N GLY A 76 17.57 6.59 17.83
CA GLY A 76 16.90 7.09 19.04
C GLY A 76 15.47 7.50 18.73
N GLY A 77 14.92 8.43 19.51
CA GLY A 77 13.56 8.93 19.32
C GLY A 77 12.59 8.41 20.38
N GLU A 78 11.38 8.92 20.32
CA GLU A 78 10.29 8.52 21.21
C GLU A 78 9.95 7.04 21.08
N GLY A 79 9.66 6.39 22.21
CA GLY A 79 9.35 4.95 22.25
C GLY A 79 10.53 4.00 22.00
N VAL A 80 11.75 4.51 21.82
CA VAL A 80 12.94 3.65 21.61
C VAL A 80 13.68 3.35 22.91
N SER A 81 13.67 4.26 23.88
CA SER A 81 14.29 4.01 25.20
C SER A 81 13.57 2.86 25.91
N PRO A 82 14.29 1.95 26.60
CA PRO A 82 15.74 1.94 26.88
C PRO A 82 16.58 1.31 25.77
N ALA A 83 15.96 0.74 24.73
CA ALA A 83 16.66 0.17 23.59
C ALA A 83 17.49 1.23 22.86
N LEU A 84 18.47 0.76 22.09
CA LEU A 84 19.46 1.62 21.42
C LEU A 84 19.33 1.59 19.89
N GLY A 85 18.20 1.09 19.40
CA GLY A 85 17.92 0.83 17.99
C GLY A 85 17.21 -0.52 17.83
N ALA A 86 17.52 -1.24 16.76
CA ALA A 86 16.87 -2.51 16.43
C ALA A 86 17.20 -3.64 17.42
N GLY A 87 16.35 -3.84 18.44
CA GLY A 87 16.55 -4.86 19.47
C GLY A 87 16.29 -6.31 19.03
N ARG A 88 15.53 -6.52 17.94
CA ARG A 88 15.11 -7.85 17.47
C ARG A 88 15.23 -8.06 15.96
N ALA A 89 16.06 -7.25 15.30
CA ALA A 89 16.16 -7.21 13.85
C ALA A 89 17.53 -6.70 13.40
N GLY A 90 17.92 -7.04 12.17
CA GLY A 90 19.15 -6.53 11.60
C GLY A 90 19.21 -6.67 10.09
N PHE A 91 20.11 -5.92 9.48
CA PHE A 91 20.44 -6.02 8.07
C PHE A 91 21.37 -7.19 7.77
N LEU A 92 21.10 -7.88 6.68
CA LEU A 92 22.05 -8.76 6.02
C LEU A 92 23.17 -7.92 5.38
N PRO A 93 24.37 -8.50 5.16
CA PRO A 93 25.50 -7.80 4.53
C PRO A 93 25.28 -7.48 3.04
N TYR A 94 24.17 -7.94 2.46
CA TYR A 94 23.83 -7.82 1.05
C TYR A 94 22.34 -7.48 0.86
N GLY A 95 22.00 -6.99 -0.32
CA GLY A 95 20.62 -6.84 -0.80
C GLY A 95 19.75 -5.79 -0.09
N ASN A 96 20.29 -5.03 0.89
CA ASN A 96 19.50 -4.15 1.76
C ASN A 96 18.28 -4.88 2.37
N LEU A 97 18.54 -6.10 2.87
CA LEU A 97 17.52 -6.96 3.45
C LEU A 97 17.59 -6.88 4.97
N TYR A 98 16.45 -6.65 5.61
CA TYR A 98 16.32 -6.48 7.05
C TYR A 98 15.43 -7.57 7.62
N VAL A 99 16.00 -8.46 8.41
CA VAL A 99 15.29 -9.61 8.97
C VAL A 99 14.80 -9.25 10.36
N LYS A 100 13.48 -9.25 10.56
CA LYS A 100 12.82 -9.01 11.84
C LYS A 100 12.47 -10.34 12.49
N GLY A 101 12.67 -10.45 13.80
CA GLY A 101 12.40 -11.66 14.58
C GLY A 101 13.59 -12.61 14.70
N VAL A 102 14.81 -12.16 14.36
CA VAL A 102 16.02 -12.98 14.40
C VAL A 102 16.46 -13.38 15.81
N GLY A 103 15.85 -12.85 16.87
CA GLY A 103 16.32 -12.95 18.24
C GLY A 103 16.93 -11.63 18.73
N PHE A 104 17.39 -11.62 19.99
CA PHE A 104 17.99 -10.42 20.58
C PHE A 104 19.27 -10.00 19.87
N THR A 105 19.38 -8.70 19.62
CA THR A 105 20.60 -8.05 19.14
C THR A 105 21.34 -7.38 20.31
N PRO A 106 22.59 -6.91 20.10
CA PRO A 106 23.30 -6.12 21.11
C PRO A 106 22.63 -4.78 21.47
N LEU A 107 21.58 -4.39 20.75
CA LEU A 107 20.83 -3.16 20.98
C LEU A 107 19.58 -3.37 21.84
N PHE A 108 19.23 -4.62 22.11
CA PHE A 108 18.09 -4.94 22.95
C PHE A 108 18.31 -4.46 24.38
N LYS A 109 17.35 -3.69 24.88
CA LYS A 109 17.14 -3.40 26.29
C LYS A 109 15.64 -3.28 26.50
N HIS A 110 15.18 -3.70 27.66
CA HIS A 110 13.78 -3.73 27.99
C HIS A 110 13.61 -3.58 29.49
N ASP A 111 12.76 -2.64 29.90
CA ASP A 111 12.46 -2.29 31.29
C ASP A 111 10.95 -2.21 31.56
N ASP A 112 10.12 -2.48 30.56
CA ASP A 112 8.66 -2.48 30.66
C ASP A 112 8.13 -3.91 30.81
N PRO A 113 7.77 -4.38 32.02
CA PRO A 113 7.28 -5.74 32.21
C PRO A 113 5.95 -6.03 31.49
N ASP A 114 5.19 -5.00 31.09
CA ASP A 114 3.88 -5.15 30.46
C ASP A 114 3.97 -5.29 28.93
N ASP A 115 5.11 -4.94 28.32
CA ASP A 115 5.34 -5.07 26.88
C ASP A 115 5.95 -6.44 26.51
N PHE A 116 5.13 -7.48 26.70
CA PHE A 116 5.52 -8.85 26.35
C PHE A 116 5.94 -9.00 24.88
N ALA A 117 5.26 -8.29 23.97
CA ALA A 117 5.47 -8.41 22.52
C ALA A 117 6.90 -8.06 22.06
N HIS A 118 7.63 -7.25 22.85
CA HIS A 118 9.03 -6.91 22.57
C HIS A 118 10.02 -7.62 23.49
N SER A 119 9.55 -8.39 24.48
CA SER A 119 10.38 -8.95 25.54
C SER A 119 11.22 -10.17 25.17
N HIS A 120 10.95 -10.82 24.04
CA HIS A 120 11.48 -12.15 23.70
C HIS A 120 12.31 -12.21 22.41
N GLY A 121 12.56 -11.08 21.74
CA GLY A 121 13.44 -11.00 20.56
C GLY A 121 12.88 -11.63 19.27
N ALA A 122 11.65 -12.13 19.29
CA ALA A 122 10.95 -12.68 18.13
C ALA A 122 9.83 -11.73 17.67
N VAL A 123 9.11 -12.09 16.61
CA VAL A 123 7.93 -11.38 16.11
C VAL A 123 6.79 -12.39 15.99
N HIS A 124 5.60 -12.03 16.45
CA HIS A 124 4.42 -12.86 16.31
C HIS A 124 4.06 -13.05 14.84
N LEU A 125 3.54 -14.22 14.49
CA LEU A 125 3.25 -14.56 13.10
C LEU A 125 2.17 -13.65 12.48
N ASP A 126 1.18 -13.24 13.25
CA ASP A 126 0.14 -12.28 12.83
C ASP A 126 0.73 -10.92 12.46
N ASP A 127 1.68 -10.40 13.24
CA ASP A 127 2.43 -9.18 12.92
C ASP A 127 3.25 -9.33 11.63
N CYS A 128 3.85 -10.51 11.39
CA CYS A 128 4.54 -10.78 10.13
C CYS A 128 3.56 -10.75 8.94
N LEU A 129 2.37 -11.33 9.09
CA LEU A 129 1.36 -11.38 8.02
C LEU A 129 0.77 -9.99 7.76
N SER A 130 0.43 -9.24 8.82
CA SER A 130 -0.13 -7.90 8.70
C SER A 130 0.88 -6.94 8.08
N GLU A 131 2.15 -7.04 8.47
CA GLU A 131 3.25 -6.25 7.91
C GLU A 131 3.47 -6.53 6.42
N ALA A 132 3.43 -7.79 5.99
CA ALA A 132 3.52 -8.13 4.58
C ALA A 132 2.33 -7.61 3.76
N LEU A 133 1.11 -7.80 4.28
CA LEU A 133 -0.11 -7.31 3.64
C LEU A 133 -0.11 -5.78 3.52
N LEU A 134 0.06 -5.08 4.64
CA LEU A 134 -0.01 -3.62 4.70
C LEU A 134 1.17 -2.98 3.96
N GLY A 135 2.32 -3.65 3.90
CA GLY A 135 3.47 -3.21 3.11
C GLY A 135 3.11 -3.05 1.63
N GLU A 136 2.45 -4.07 1.08
CA GLU A 136 2.01 -4.07 -0.32
C GLU A 136 0.78 -3.19 -0.55
N VAL A 137 -0.17 -3.14 0.40
CA VAL A 137 -1.29 -2.19 0.33
C VAL A 137 -0.74 -0.76 0.21
N ASN A 138 0.24 -0.41 1.04
CA ASN A 138 0.78 0.94 1.06
C ASN A 138 1.59 1.26 -0.18
N GLU A 139 2.37 0.30 -0.71
CA GLU A 139 3.06 0.43 -2.00
C GLU A 139 2.09 0.81 -3.13
N ASN A 140 0.89 0.24 -3.12
CA ASN A 140 -0.10 0.50 -4.16
C ASN A 140 -0.86 1.83 -3.96
N LEU A 141 -1.10 2.24 -2.71
CA LEU A 141 -1.95 3.39 -2.39
C LEU A 141 -1.17 4.71 -2.26
N PHE A 142 0.02 4.67 -1.69
CA PHE A 142 0.77 5.86 -1.33
C PHE A 142 1.86 6.18 -2.34
N THR A 143 2.14 7.46 -2.55
CA THR A 143 3.16 7.88 -3.52
C THR A 143 4.58 7.52 -3.08
N SER A 144 4.86 7.48 -1.77
CA SER A 144 6.16 7.03 -1.24
C SER A 144 6.17 5.55 -0.85
N GLY A 145 5.06 4.82 -1.02
CA GLY A 145 4.95 3.41 -0.64
C GLY A 145 5.23 3.15 0.85
N SER A 146 5.83 1.99 1.13
CA SER A 146 6.25 1.59 2.48
C SER A 146 7.38 0.56 2.46
N SER A 147 7.84 0.13 3.64
CA SER A 147 8.69 -1.07 3.72
C SER A 147 7.94 -2.31 3.25
N ARG A 148 8.50 -3.00 2.27
CA ARG A 148 7.90 -4.21 1.67
C ARG A 148 8.55 -5.48 2.22
N VAL A 149 7.75 -6.51 2.44
CA VAL A 149 8.23 -7.83 2.87
C VAL A 149 8.48 -8.71 1.64
N VAL A 150 9.66 -9.31 1.53
CA VAL A 150 10.00 -10.26 0.46
C VAL A 150 9.58 -11.68 0.81
N ALA A 151 9.72 -12.09 2.07
CA ALA A 151 9.39 -13.43 2.53
C ALA A 151 8.98 -13.44 4.01
N ILE A 152 8.08 -14.37 4.34
CA ILE A 152 7.79 -14.78 5.72
C ILE A 152 8.26 -16.21 5.90
N ILE A 153 9.08 -16.44 6.92
CA ILE A 153 9.71 -17.74 7.19
C ILE A 153 9.28 -18.23 8.56
N ASP A 154 8.58 -19.36 8.58
CA ASP A 154 8.19 -20.06 9.80
C ASP A 154 9.27 -21.07 10.19
N GLN A 155 9.82 -20.94 11.39
CA GLN A 155 10.84 -21.85 11.92
C GLN A 155 10.24 -22.92 12.85
N GLY A 156 8.91 -23.03 12.92
CA GLY A 156 8.21 -23.96 13.81
C GLY A 156 8.30 -23.55 15.29
N LEU A 157 8.61 -22.29 15.56
CA LEU A 157 8.84 -21.76 16.91
C LEU A 157 7.60 -21.02 17.44
N HIS A 158 7.55 -20.90 18.76
CA HIS A 158 6.52 -20.16 19.48
C HIS A 158 7.13 -19.52 20.73
N VAL A 159 6.46 -18.50 21.25
CA VAL A 159 6.70 -17.96 22.59
C VAL A 159 5.50 -18.29 23.48
N THR A 160 5.73 -18.36 24.79
CA THR A 160 4.66 -18.58 25.77
C THR A 160 4.39 -17.26 26.48
N ALA A 161 3.20 -16.71 26.27
CA ALA A 161 2.74 -15.50 26.94
C ALA A 161 2.54 -15.73 28.44
N PRO A 162 2.48 -14.68 29.28
CA PRO A 162 2.33 -14.82 30.73
C PRO A 162 1.08 -15.61 31.17
N ASN A 163 0.03 -15.59 30.35
CA ASN A 163 -1.21 -16.36 30.54
C ASN A 163 -1.09 -17.84 30.10
N GLY A 164 0.09 -18.31 29.70
CA GLY A 164 0.33 -19.67 29.21
C GLY A 164 0.02 -19.90 27.73
N GLN A 165 -0.51 -18.90 27.01
CA GLN A 165 -0.84 -19.03 25.59
C GLN A 165 0.44 -19.18 24.75
N ARG A 166 0.46 -20.19 23.87
CA ARG A 166 1.53 -20.38 22.88
C ARG A 166 1.24 -19.51 21.67
N ILE A 167 2.08 -18.52 21.42
CA ILE A 167 1.97 -17.58 20.30
C ILE A 167 3.00 -17.96 19.23
N PRO A 168 2.57 -18.34 18.01
CA PRO A 168 3.49 -18.65 16.93
C PRO A 168 4.35 -17.45 16.55
N ILE A 169 5.63 -17.69 16.25
CA ILE A 169 6.57 -16.65 15.82
C ILE A 169 7.18 -16.98 14.47
N ALA A 170 7.60 -15.96 13.73
CA ALA A 170 8.23 -16.10 12.42
C ALA A 170 9.25 -14.99 12.15
N LEU A 171 9.97 -15.14 11.03
CA LEU A 171 10.78 -14.07 10.47
C LEU A 171 9.98 -13.32 9.40
N ALA A 172 10.03 -11.99 9.44
CA ALA A 172 9.61 -11.13 8.34
C ALA A 172 10.85 -10.47 7.74
N VAL A 173 11.08 -10.67 6.44
CA VAL A 173 12.23 -10.11 5.74
C VAL A 173 11.78 -8.90 4.94
N ARG A 174 12.19 -7.71 5.37
CA ARG A 174 11.92 -6.46 4.65
C ARG A 174 13.01 -6.15 3.64
N ALA A 175 12.64 -5.52 2.53
CA ALA A 175 13.59 -4.95 1.57
C ALA A 175 13.67 -3.42 1.73
N GLY A 176 14.83 -2.84 1.40
CA GLY A 176 15.05 -1.40 1.37
C GLY A 176 15.87 -0.87 2.55
N ALA A 177 16.26 0.41 2.46
CA ALA A 177 17.26 1.00 3.36
C ALA A 177 16.71 1.40 4.75
N GLN A 178 15.39 1.55 4.91
CA GLN A 178 14.69 1.91 6.16
C GLN A 178 15.33 3.12 6.88
N LEU A 179 15.60 4.20 6.13
CA LEU A 179 16.32 5.36 6.64
C LEU A 179 15.39 6.30 7.43
N ARG A 180 15.25 6.05 8.73
CA ARG A 180 14.39 6.80 9.67
C ARG A 180 14.97 8.15 10.10
N PRO A 181 14.15 9.20 10.34
CA PRO A 181 14.59 10.42 11.04
C PRO A 181 15.27 10.15 12.39
N ALA A 182 14.83 9.11 13.10
CA ALA A 182 15.40 8.61 14.34
C ALA A 182 16.91 8.26 14.30
N HIS A 183 17.48 7.97 13.12
CA HIS A 183 18.93 7.74 13.00
C HIS A 183 19.75 8.99 13.35
N LEU A 184 19.21 10.16 13.08
CA LEU A 184 19.82 11.44 13.46
C LEU A 184 19.63 11.73 14.96
N MET A 185 18.76 10.98 15.63
CA MET A 185 18.51 11.05 17.07
C MET A 185 19.32 10.02 17.88
N SER A 186 20.07 9.12 17.23
CA SER A 186 20.93 8.16 17.93
C SER A 186 21.96 8.89 18.81
N ARG A 187 22.12 8.46 20.06
CA ARG A 187 23.19 8.96 20.96
C ARG A 187 24.60 8.64 20.44
N HIS A 188 24.72 7.65 19.56
CA HIS A 188 25.98 7.23 18.94
C HIS A 188 26.33 8.04 17.69
N THR A 189 25.47 8.97 17.26
CA THR A 189 25.78 9.88 16.16
C THR A 189 26.49 11.12 16.71
N PRO A 190 27.82 11.29 16.50
CA PRO A 190 28.53 12.47 16.97
C PRO A 190 27.95 13.72 16.30
N GLY A 191 27.81 14.81 17.06
CA GLY A 191 27.20 16.05 16.56
C GLY A 191 27.84 16.55 15.25
N ARG A 192 29.17 16.47 15.15
CA ARG A 192 29.94 16.89 13.96
C ARG A 192 29.62 16.12 12.67
N ALA A 193 29.07 14.91 12.78
CA ALA A 193 28.75 14.03 11.65
C ALA A 193 27.27 14.10 11.24
N LEU A 194 26.41 14.82 11.98
CA LEU A 194 24.96 14.86 11.72
C LEU A 194 24.61 15.40 10.35
N LEU A 195 25.23 16.51 9.93
CA LEU A 195 24.96 17.12 8.63
C LEU A 195 25.31 16.19 7.48
N GLU A 196 26.47 15.55 7.53
CA GLU A 196 26.88 14.62 6.49
C GLU A 196 25.94 13.41 6.42
N LYS A 197 25.53 12.86 7.57
CA LYS A 197 24.55 11.77 7.63
C LYS A 197 23.20 12.18 7.09
N PHE A 198 22.71 13.37 7.43
CA PHE A 198 21.48 13.93 6.87
C PHE A 198 21.56 13.99 5.34
N VAL A 199 22.62 14.58 4.78
CA VAL A 199 22.82 14.68 3.32
C VAL A 199 22.90 13.30 2.66
N ARG A 200 23.62 12.34 3.25
CA ARG A 200 23.70 10.98 2.71
C ARG A 200 22.35 10.26 2.75
N MET A 201 21.59 10.42 3.82
CA MET A 201 20.25 9.83 3.96
C MET A 201 19.30 10.42 2.93
N THR A 202 19.19 11.75 2.85
CA THR A 202 18.26 12.42 1.92
C THR A 202 18.64 12.22 0.47
N ARG A 203 19.93 11.99 0.15
CA ARG A 203 20.34 11.55 -1.18
C ARG A 203 19.84 10.14 -1.48
N ALA A 204 20.03 9.21 -0.55
CA ALA A 204 19.62 7.82 -0.71
C ALA A 204 18.09 7.65 -0.81
N THR A 205 17.34 8.51 -0.13
CA THR A 205 15.87 8.52 -0.17
C THR A 205 15.29 9.46 -1.24
N GLY A 206 16.12 10.23 -1.95
CA GLY A 206 15.71 11.08 -3.08
C GLY A 206 15.18 12.48 -2.76
N GLN A 207 15.32 12.97 -1.53
CA GLN A 207 14.85 14.31 -1.11
C GLN A 207 15.95 15.39 -1.14
N LEU A 208 17.22 15.03 -1.37
CA LEU A 208 18.32 16.01 -1.36
C LEU A 208 18.10 17.07 -2.45
N VAL A 209 17.96 18.33 -2.02
CA VAL A 209 17.98 19.49 -2.91
C VAL A 209 19.38 20.09 -2.91
N THR A 210 19.91 20.39 -4.10
CA THR A 210 21.20 21.06 -4.28
C THR A 210 21.00 22.47 -4.83
N ARG A 211 21.98 23.34 -4.62
CA ARG A 211 22.10 24.66 -5.21
C ARG A 211 23.49 24.85 -5.78
N ARG A 212 23.64 25.70 -6.78
CA ARG A 212 24.94 26.04 -7.35
C ARG A 212 25.60 27.13 -6.51
N ASP A 213 26.85 26.91 -6.13
CA ASP A 213 27.67 27.92 -5.47
C ASP A 213 28.13 28.96 -6.49
N GLU A 214 27.87 30.24 -6.24
CA GLU A 214 28.15 31.32 -7.20
C GLU A 214 29.66 31.57 -7.39
N ARG A 215 30.48 31.27 -6.38
CA ARG A 215 31.93 31.50 -6.45
C ARG A 215 32.69 30.38 -7.13
N THR A 216 32.31 29.14 -6.85
CA THR A 216 33.04 27.93 -7.28
C THR A 216 32.32 27.16 -8.38
N GLY A 217 31.04 27.46 -8.62
CA GLY A 217 30.19 26.72 -9.55
C GLY A 217 29.78 25.33 -9.05
N ALA A 218 30.22 24.91 -7.85
CA ALA A 218 29.98 23.58 -7.30
C ALA A 218 28.53 23.39 -6.85
N GLU A 219 28.02 22.16 -6.93
CA GLU A 219 26.72 21.82 -6.34
C GLU A 219 26.86 21.57 -4.83
N LEU A 220 26.17 22.39 -4.04
CA LEU A 220 26.15 22.29 -2.59
C LEU A 220 24.75 21.84 -2.12
N PRO A 221 24.67 20.97 -1.10
CA PRO A 221 23.42 20.69 -0.41
C PRO A 221 22.72 21.95 0.08
N ASP A 222 21.43 22.10 -0.22
CA ASP A 222 20.55 23.09 0.40
C ASP A 222 19.70 22.39 1.47
N VAL A 223 20.14 22.48 2.73
CA VAL A 223 19.51 21.77 3.84
C VAL A 223 18.11 22.30 4.15
N ARG A 224 17.87 23.61 3.97
CA ARG A 224 16.54 24.19 4.17
C ARG A 224 15.57 23.69 3.10
N ALA A 225 15.95 23.76 1.83
CA ALA A 225 15.12 23.28 0.73
C ALA A 225 14.89 21.76 0.83
N THR A 226 15.93 21.00 1.22
CA THR A 226 15.81 19.56 1.50
C THR A 226 14.80 19.28 2.62
N MET A 227 14.84 20.03 3.72
CA MET A 227 13.89 19.87 4.83
C MET A 227 12.47 20.25 4.42
N LEU A 228 12.28 21.30 3.62
CA LEU A 228 10.98 21.65 3.05
C LEU A 228 10.44 20.54 2.15
N ARG A 229 11.30 19.88 1.36
CA ARG A 229 10.93 18.71 0.57
C ARG A 229 10.49 17.53 1.45
N ILE A 230 11.23 17.23 2.52
CA ILE A 230 10.82 16.20 3.50
C ILE A 230 9.45 16.53 4.10
N ILE A 231 9.21 17.78 4.50
CA ILE A 231 7.92 18.22 5.04
C ILE A 231 6.80 18.01 4.02
N ASP A 232 7.02 18.43 2.76
CA ASP A 232 6.06 18.26 1.67
C ASP A 232 5.72 16.78 1.41
N ASP A 233 6.74 15.91 1.40
CA ASP A 233 6.56 14.48 1.20
C ASP A 233 5.77 13.83 2.36
N HIS A 234 6.10 14.17 3.61
CA HIS A 234 5.36 13.69 4.78
C HIS A 234 3.91 14.21 4.82
N ALA A 235 3.69 15.47 4.44
CA ALA A 235 2.37 16.09 4.36
C ALA A 235 1.49 15.42 3.29
N ARG A 236 2.07 15.12 2.13
CA ARG A 236 1.42 14.36 1.06
C ARG A 236 0.96 12.98 1.52
N ILE A 237 1.83 12.24 2.21
CA ILE A 237 1.49 10.90 2.72
C ILE A 237 0.35 10.98 3.75
N ALA A 238 0.34 11.99 4.62
CA ALA A 238 -0.77 12.19 5.55
C ALA A 238 -2.10 12.50 4.82
N ALA A 239 -2.06 13.29 3.74
CA ALA A 239 -3.24 13.58 2.93
C ALA A 239 -3.76 12.34 2.17
N GLU A 240 -2.85 11.52 1.64
CA GLU A 240 -3.17 10.22 1.05
C GLU A 240 -3.76 9.26 2.08
N SER A 241 -3.24 9.27 3.31
CA SER A 241 -3.74 8.49 4.45
C SER A 241 -5.22 8.80 4.70
N PHE A 242 -5.57 10.09 4.67
CA PHE A 242 -6.96 10.54 4.78
C PHE A 242 -7.82 10.04 3.61
N ARG A 243 -7.35 10.22 2.36
CA ARG A 243 -8.06 9.79 1.14
C ARG A 243 -8.38 8.31 1.15
N TRP A 244 -7.41 7.51 1.57
CA TRP A 244 -7.52 6.05 1.56
C TRP A 244 -8.13 5.49 2.84
N ARG A 245 -8.43 6.34 3.83
CA ARG A 245 -8.99 5.93 5.12
C ARG A 245 -8.07 4.91 5.81
N ILE A 246 -6.76 5.15 5.77
CA ILE A 246 -5.75 4.36 6.48
C ILE A 246 -5.22 5.22 7.62
N ILE A 247 -4.92 4.60 8.76
CA ILE A 247 -4.21 5.22 9.88
C ILE A 247 -2.97 4.39 10.18
N HIS A 248 -1.85 5.03 10.49
CA HIS A 248 -0.63 4.32 10.87
C HIS A 248 -0.75 3.68 12.26
N GLY A 249 -1.37 4.39 13.21
CA GLY A 249 -1.65 3.89 14.56
C GLY A 249 -0.53 4.02 15.59
N ALA A 250 0.73 4.19 15.18
CA ALA A 250 1.90 4.36 16.08
C ALA A 250 3.02 5.16 15.40
N LEU A 251 2.69 6.36 14.91
CA LEU A 251 3.64 7.16 14.15
C LEU A 251 4.67 7.84 15.08
N THR A 252 5.95 7.56 14.87
CA THR A 252 7.07 8.18 15.59
C THR A 252 8.22 8.44 14.62
N SER A 253 9.24 9.19 15.03
CA SER A 253 10.47 9.35 14.25
C SER A 253 11.23 8.04 13.95
N SER A 254 10.94 6.94 14.67
CA SER A 254 11.48 5.59 14.40
C SER A 254 10.57 4.72 13.53
N ASN A 255 9.27 5.01 13.46
CA ASN A 255 8.29 4.27 12.67
C ASN A 255 7.92 4.97 11.34
N MET A 256 8.77 5.88 10.86
CA MET A 256 8.63 6.47 9.53
C MET A 256 9.97 6.60 8.84
N GLU A 257 9.98 6.48 7.50
CA GLU A 257 11.16 6.77 6.70
C GLU A 257 11.32 8.28 6.48
N MET A 258 12.55 8.75 6.25
CA MET A 258 12.86 10.14 5.87
C MET A 258 12.10 10.62 4.63
N SER A 259 11.68 9.68 3.78
CA SER A 259 10.91 9.93 2.55
C SER A 259 9.40 10.18 2.78
N GLY A 260 8.94 10.03 4.02
CA GLY A 260 7.52 9.98 4.36
C GLY A 260 6.90 8.59 4.26
N ALA A 261 7.57 7.62 3.62
CA ALA A 261 7.10 6.24 3.51
C ALA A 261 6.81 5.61 4.87
N MET A 262 5.80 4.73 4.90
CA MET A 262 5.35 4.07 6.13
C MET A 262 6.29 2.93 6.53
N LEU A 263 6.44 2.69 7.84
CA LEU A 263 7.34 1.69 8.39
C LEU A 263 6.78 1.14 9.70
N ASP A 264 7.05 -0.12 10.04
CA ASP A 264 6.53 -0.75 11.27
C ASP A 264 4.99 -0.76 11.32
N LEU A 265 4.43 -1.55 10.39
CA LEU A 265 3.04 -1.51 9.98
C LEU A 265 2.00 -2.32 10.82
N PRO A 266 2.34 -3.18 11.82
CA PRO A 266 1.31 -3.94 12.53
C PRO A 266 0.21 -3.11 13.24
N THR A 267 0.49 -1.84 13.54
CA THR A 267 -0.49 -0.95 14.18
C THR A 267 -1.40 -0.22 13.20
N GLN A 268 -1.21 -0.43 11.88
CA GLN A 268 -2.07 0.22 10.90
C GLN A 268 -3.46 -0.40 10.86
N SER A 269 -4.42 0.42 10.46
CA SER A 269 -5.79 -0.01 10.24
C SER A 269 -6.37 0.81 9.11
N SER A 270 -7.25 0.21 8.31
CA SER A 270 -8.20 1.03 7.58
C SER A 270 -9.29 1.54 8.53
N GLN A 271 -10.22 2.32 8.01
CA GLN A 271 -11.45 2.64 8.71
C GLN A 271 -12.65 2.64 7.75
N PRO A 272 -13.80 2.07 8.15
CA PRO A 272 -15.00 2.04 7.31
C PRO A 272 -15.58 3.44 7.02
N ARG A 273 -15.43 4.37 7.96
CA ARG A 273 -15.92 5.77 7.90
C ARG A 273 -14.83 6.72 8.39
N THR A 274 -15.09 8.03 8.50
CA THR A 274 -14.08 9.05 8.83
C THR A 274 -14.06 9.50 10.29
N ALA A 275 -14.29 8.59 11.24
CA ALA A 275 -14.22 8.94 12.66
C ALA A 275 -12.76 9.30 13.06
N PRO A 276 -12.56 10.18 14.06
CA PRO A 276 -11.22 10.49 14.56
C PRO A 276 -10.73 9.36 15.49
N ILE A 277 -10.41 8.20 14.91
CA ILE A 277 -10.06 6.98 15.63
C ILE A 277 -8.58 6.93 16.01
N ARG A 278 -8.22 6.08 16.97
CA ARG A 278 -6.83 5.83 17.42
C ARG A 278 -6.61 4.33 17.55
N THR A 279 -5.40 3.86 17.22
CA THR A 279 -5.04 2.45 17.40
C THR A 279 -4.55 2.14 18.82
N LEU A 280 -3.79 3.06 19.41
CA LEU A 280 -3.18 2.90 20.72
C LEU A 280 -3.64 4.01 21.67
N ASP A 281 -3.81 3.67 22.95
CA ASP A 281 -4.42 4.58 23.95
C ASP A 281 -3.54 5.82 24.22
N TYR A 282 -2.22 5.67 24.08
CA TYR A 282 -1.25 6.74 24.33
C TYR A 282 -1.00 7.66 23.13
N VAL A 283 -1.57 7.37 21.95
CA VAL A 283 -1.36 8.21 20.76
C VAL A 283 -2.24 9.46 20.85
N GLU A 284 -1.62 10.63 20.77
CA GLU A 284 -2.31 11.92 20.91
C GLU A 284 -3.14 12.28 19.66
N PHE A 285 -2.68 11.94 18.47
CA PHE A 285 -3.30 12.37 17.22
C PHE A 285 -4.17 11.26 16.61
N PRO A 286 -5.49 11.49 16.46
CA PRO A 286 -6.36 10.54 15.80
C PRO A 286 -6.19 10.55 14.28
N PHE A 287 -6.90 9.64 13.59
CA PHE A 287 -7.06 9.66 12.15
C PHE A 287 -7.40 11.08 11.64
N GLY A 288 -6.73 11.49 10.56
CA GLY A 288 -6.86 12.82 9.95
C GLY A 288 -5.98 13.90 10.57
N ALA A 289 -5.29 13.61 11.68
CA ALA A 289 -4.35 14.53 12.33
C ALA A 289 -2.89 14.03 12.27
N GLU A 290 -2.59 12.97 11.52
CA GLU A 290 -1.24 12.37 11.43
C GLU A 290 -0.16 13.33 10.90
N HIS A 291 -0.54 14.37 10.14
CA HIS A 291 0.40 15.41 9.69
C HIS A 291 0.96 16.21 10.87
N LEU A 292 0.17 16.43 11.93
CA LEU A 292 0.63 17.12 13.14
C LEU A 292 1.67 16.29 13.87
N GLU A 293 1.43 14.98 14.03
CA GLU A 293 2.37 14.03 14.62
C GLU A 293 3.68 13.98 13.81
N ARG A 294 3.59 13.87 12.47
CA ARG A 294 4.77 13.94 11.57
C ARG A 294 5.58 15.21 11.81
N GLY A 295 4.90 16.37 11.90
CA GLY A 295 5.55 17.64 12.18
C GLY A 295 6.23 17.65 13.55
N ALA A 296 5.53 17.19 14.59
CA ALA A 296 6.04 17.10 15.96
C ALA A 296 7.30 16.24 16.05
N GLN A 297 7.32 15.08 15.37
CA GLN A 297 8.45 14.15 15.35
C GLN A 297 9.66 14.68 14.55
N LEU A 298 9.45 15.51 13.53
CA LEU A 298 10.54 16.11 12.73
C LEU A 298 11.20 17.32 13.40
N VAL A 299 10.48 18.05 14.25
CA VAL A 299 11.00 19.21 15.00
C VAL A 299 12.27 18.91 15.81
N PRO A 300 12.31 17.90 16.71
CA PRO A 300 13.50 17.62 17.51
C PRO A 300 14.68 17.17 16.64
N VAL A 301 14.41 16.44 15.55
CA VAL A 301 15.42 16.00 14.57
C VAL A 301 16.10 17.22 13.93
N TYR A 302 15.31 18.16 13.41
CA TYR A 302 15.85 19.34 12.75
C TYR A 302 16.56 20.29 13.72
N ARG A 303 15.99 20.50 14.91
CA ARG A 303 16.64 21.30 15.98
C ARG A 303 18.01 20.73 16.34
N ARG A 304 18.12 19.40 16.47
CA ARG A 304 19.40 18.74 16.75
C ARG A 304 20.40 18.94 15.61
N LEU A 305 19.99 18.73 14.36
CA LEU A 305 20.83 18.96 13.19
C LEU A 305 21.39 20.40 13.17
N MET A 306 20.51 21.39 13.39
CA MET A 306 20.90 22.80 13.44
C MET A 306 21.90 23.06 14.56
N ARG A 307 21.57 22.66 15.80
CA ARG A 307 22.38 22.90 17.00
C ARG A 307 23.83 22.43 16.81
N HIS A 308 24.02 21.26 16.19
CA HIS A 308 25.33 20.64 16.03
C HIS A 308 26.03 20.96 14.70
N THR A 309 25.41 21.74 13.81
CA THR A 309 26.08 22.21 12.59
C THR A 309 26.87 23.48 12.89
N PRO A 310 28.20 23.53 12.63
CA PRO A 310 29.01 24.73 12.81
C PRO A 310 28.52 25.93 11.97
N ARG A 311 28.69 27.16 12.47
CA ARG A 311 28.19 28.38 11.80
C ARG A 311 28.64 28.50 10.34
N SER A 312 29.91 28.26 10.05
CA SER A 312 30.45 28.29 8.68
C SER A 312 29.71 27.33 7.73
N LYS A 313 29.39 26.13 8.21
CA LYS A 313 28.60 25.14 7.46
C LYS A 313 27.13 25.53 7.36
N ARG A 314 26.57 26.24 8.35
CA ARG A 314 25.16 26.69 8.27
C ARG A 314 24.96 27.69 7.13
N GLU A 315 25.89 28.62 6.97
CA GLU A 315 25.86 29.60 5.88
C GLU A 315 26.11 28.92 4.52
N ALA A 316 27.13 28.05 4.43
CA ALA A 316 27.47 27.34 3.21
C ALA A 316 26.37 26.38 2.71
N PHE A 317 25.65 25.70 3.60
CA PHE A 317 24.64 24.69 3.25
C PHE A 317 23.20 25.11 3.51
N SER A 318 22.94 26.43 3.66
CA SER A 318 21.59 26.97 3.90
C SER A 318 20.88 26.36 5.12
N VAL A 319 21.58 26.05 6.21
CA VAL A 319 20.97 25.49 7.43
C VAL A 319 20.32 26.60 8.24
N LYS A 320 19.00 26.79 8.06
CA LYS A 320 18.21 27.86 8.69
C LYS A 320 16.95 27.30 9.36
N TRP A 321 16.47 27.96 10.41
CA TRP A 321 15.25 27.50 11.09
C TRP A 321 14.05 27.54 10.15
N ILE A 322 13.16 26.54 10.31
CA ILE A 322 11.88 26.42 9.63
C ILE A 322 10.83 26.17 10.71
N ASP A 323 9.70 26.85 10.61
CA ASP A 323 8.52 26.53 11.41
C ASP A 323 7.87 25.26 10.84
N ILE A 324 8.40 24.09 11.22
CA ILE A 324 7.99 22.79 10.70
C ILE A 324 6.48 22.56 10.85
N PRO A 325 5.84 22.79 12.02
CA PRO A 325 4.39 22.65 12.15
C PRO A 325 3.60 23.51 11.16
N LYS A 326 4.00 24.78 10.98
CA LYS A 326 3.34 25.68 10.02
C LYS A 326 3.49 25.21 8.57
N GLU A 327 4.70 24.82 8.17
CA GLU A 327 4.96 24.31 6.82
C GLU A 327 4.26 22.97 6.56
N MET A 328 4.20 22.10 7.56
CA MET A 328 3.50 20.82 7.50
C MET A 328 1.99 21.01 7.31
N ASN A 329 1.36 21.91 8.08
CA ASN A 329 -0.07 22.24 7.91
C ASN A 329 -0.35 22.81 6.52
N ARG A 330 0.47 23.77 6.07
CA ARG A 330 0.32 24.39 4.75
C ARG A 330 0.39 23.36 3.63
N ALA A 331 1.42 22.51 3.65
CA ALA A 331 1.59 21.47 2.64
C ALA A 331 0.46 20.43 2.72
N TYR A 332 0.07 20.01 3.94
CA TYR A 332 -0.99 19.03 4.14
C TYR A 332 -2.32 19.51 3.57
N ASP A 333 -2.73 20.74 3.88
CA ASP A 333 -3.96 21.33 3.35
C ASP A 333 -3.95 21.38 1.82
N GLN A 334 -2.79 21.71 1.21
CA GLN A 334 -2.65 21.74 -0.23
C GLN A 334 -2.79 20.34 -0.86
N HIS A 335 -2.15 19.31 -0.29
CA HIS A 335 -2.27 17.94 -0.79
C HIS A 335 -3.66 17.37 -0.55
N LEU A 336 -4.26 17.63 0.62
CA LEU A 336 -5.57 17.13 1.00
C LEU A 336 -6.68 17.65 0.07
N ARG A 337 -6.66 18.94 -0.30
CA ARG A 337 -7.61 19.49 -1.29
C ARG A 337 -7.59 18.69 -2.59
N ARG A 338 -6.39 18.45 -3.15
CA ARG A 338 -6.23 17.63 -4.37
C ARG A 338 -6.74 16.20 -4.17
N MET A 339 -6.41 15.59 -3.04
CA MET A 339 -6.87 14.23 -2.74
C MET A 339 -8.39 14.13 -2.65
N LEU A 340 -9.07 15.11 -2.06
CA LEU A 340 -10.53 15.13 -1.96
C LEU A 340 -11.21 15.42 -3.30
N LEU A 341 -10.61 16.26 -4.15
CA LEU A 341 -11.04 16.42 -5.54
C LEU A 341 -10.90 15.11 -6.32
N CYS A 342 -9.78 14.40 -6.17
CA CYS A 342 -9.60 13.08 -6.80
C CYS A 342 -10.59 12.04 -6.28
N ALA A 343 -10.93 12.07 -4.98
CA ALA A 343 -11.96 11.19 -4.41
C ALA A 343 -13.36 11.43 -5.02
N ALA A 344 -13.63 12.63 -5.57
CA ALA A 344 -14.83 12.91 -6.35
C ALA A 344 -14.78 12.36 -7.80
N GLY A 345 -13.69 11.67 -8.19
CA GLY A 345 -13.49 11.03 -9.48
C GLY A 345 -12.59 11.78 -10.45
N LEU A 346 -12.12 12.99 -10.09
CA LEU A 346 -11.27 13.79 -10.97
C LEU A 346 -9.88 13.15 -11.15
N LYS A 347 -9.32 13.26 -12.35
CA LYS A 347 -7.90 12.97 -12.59
C LYS A 347 -7.01 13.93 -11.80
N MET A 348 -5.83 13.44 -11.40
CA MET A 348 -4.83 14.24 -10.65
C MET A 348 -4.45 15.55 -11.36
N GLY A 349 -4.33 15.53 -12.69
CA GLY A 349 -4.05 16.73 -13.48
C GLY A 349 -5.13 17.80 -13.32
N VAL A 350 -6.40 17.42 -13.50
CA VAL A 350 -7.57 18.31 -13.34
C VAL A 350 -7.68 18.84 -11.91
N ALA A 351 -7.48 17.98 -10.90
CA ALA A 351 -7.49 18.40 -9.51
C ALA A 351 -6.40 19.46 -9.20
N ARG A 352 -5.24 19.38 -9.84
CA ARG A 352 -4.18 20.41 -9.74
C ARG A 352 -4.60 21.70 -10.44
N ARG A 353 -5.15 21.64 -11.65
CA ARG A 353 -5.61 22.82 -12.40
C ARG A 353 -6.68 23.57 -11.62
N ILE A 354 -7.70 22.89 -11.12
CA ILE A 354 -8.75 23.49 -10.27
C ILE A 354 -8.17 24.12 -9.00
N GLN A 355 -7.23 23.44 -8.31
CA GLN A 355 -6.59 24.02 -7.13
C GLN A 355 -5.80 25.30 -7.44
N THR A 356 -5.16 25.38 -8.62
CA THR A 356 -4.33 26.53 -9.01
C THR A 356 -5.16 27.67 -9.58
N GLU A 357 -6.14 27.38 -10.42
CA GLU A 357 -6.91 28.37 -11.19
C GLU A 357 -8.21 28.78 -10.50
N THR A 358 -8.73 27.94 -9.60
CA THR A 358 -9.93 28.24 -8.80
C THR A 358 -9.73 27.81 -7.33
N PRO A 359 -8.70 28.37 -6.64
CA PRO A 359 -8.31 27.91 -5.31
C PRO A 359 -9.43 27.99 -4.28
N GLU A 360 -10.35 28.96 -4.38
CA GLU A 360 -11.50 29.12 -3.49
C GLU A 360 -12.50 27.98 -3.61
N LEU A 361 -12.73 27.46 -4.83
CA LEU A 361 -13.62 26.32 -5.07
C LEU A 361 -13.03 25.05 -4.45
N ALA A 362 -11.75 24.79 -4.71
CA ALA A 362 -11.03 23.65 -4.12
C ALA A 362 -11.02 23.72 -2.58
N GLN A 363 -10.81 24.91 -2.01
CA GLN A 363 -10.89 25.17 -0.57
C GLN A 363 -12.28 24.86 -0.01
N ARG A 364 -13.33 25.51 -0.55
CA ARG A 364 -14.72 25.36 -0.08
C ARG A 364 -15.16 23.89 -0.14
N PHE A 365 -14.84 23.20 -1.23
CA PHE A 365 -15.14 21.78 -1.39
C PHE A 365 -14.47 20.94 -0.31
N ALA A 366 -13.15 21.07 -0.14
CA ALA A 366 -12.40 20.31 0.86
C ALA A 366 -12.89 20.60 2.29
N GLU A 367 -13.12 21.86 2.64
CA GLU A 367 -13.64 22.26 3.95
C GLU A 367 -15.00 21.65 4.26
N LEU A 368 -15.92 21.62 3.28
CA LEU A 368 -17.22 20.99 3.47
C LEU A 368 -17.05 19.49 3.75
N ILE A 369 -16.25 18.79 2.95
CA ILE A 369 -15.99 17.36 3.16
C ILE A 369 -15.39 17.10 4.54
N LEU A 370 -14.46 17.93 5.00
CA LEU A 370 -13.87 17.81 6.33
C LEU A 370 -14.86 18.10 7.45
N LYS A 371 -15.73 19.12 7.30
CA LYS A 371 -16.83 19.39 8.25
C LYS A 371 -17.81 18.23 8.34
N MET A 372 -18.12 17.59 7.21
CA MET A 372 -18.96 16.39 7.17
C MET A 372 -18.26 15.20 7.84
N ALA A 373 -16.98 14.98 7.53
CA ALA A 373 -16.17 13.90 8.08
C ALA A 373 -15.99 14.00 9.60
N ALA A 374 -15.84 15.23 10.12
CA ALA A 374 -15.67 15.52 11.54
C ALA A 374 -16.97 15.42 12.36
N LEU A 375 -18.14 15.27 11.72
CA LEU A 375 -19.41 15.15 12.43
C LEU A 375 -19.49 13.81 13.16
N ARG A 376 -19.50 13.86 14.50
CA ARG A 376 -19.38 12.67 15.35
C ARG A 376 -20.50 12.48 16.38
N ASN A 377 -20.70 11.23 16.73
CA ASN A 377 -21.44 10.76 17.88
C ASN A 377 -20.51 10.63 19.11
N PRO A 378 -21.06 10.67 20.34
CA PRO A 378 -20.30 10.27 21.52
C PRO A 378 -19.98 8.77 21.44
N GLY A 379 -18.79 8.38 21.88
CA GLY A 379 -18.37 6.98 21.91
C GLY A 379 -16.85 6.81 21.97
N PRO A 380 -16.37 5.57 22.22
CA PRO A 380 -14.95 5.26 22.22
C PRO A 380 -14.38 5.36 20.80
N VAL A 381 -13.16 5.90 20.69
CA VAL A 381 -12.46 6.11 19.41
C VAL A 381 -11.36 5.07 19.15
N MET A 382 -11.20 4.10 20.04
CA MET A 382 -10.18 3.06 19.94
C MET A 382 -10.56 1.97 18.94
N VAL A 383 -9.72 1.70 17.93
CA VAL A 383 -10.02 0.78 16.82
C VAL A 383 -10.28 -0.66 17.27
N ALA A 384 -9.66 -1.09 18.36
CA ALA A 384 -9.85 -2.42 18.93
C ALA A 384 -11.27 -2.60 19.53
N ARG A 385 -12.03 -1.53 19.74
CA ARG A 385 -13.39 -1.58 20.32
C ARG A 385 -14.45 -1.56 19.21
N ALA A 386 -15.43 -2.47 19.29
CA ALA A 386 -16.43 -2.72 18.24
C ALA A 386 -17.39 -1.55 17.89
N VAL A 387 -17.30 -0.39 18.54
CA VAL A 387 -18.29 0.71 18.45
C VAL A 387 -17.83 1.86 17.54
N VAL A 388 -16.66 1.76 16.93
CA VAL A 388 -16.02 2.86 16.20
C VAL A 388 -16.81 3.36 14.98
N GLU A 389 -17.47 2.48 14.23
CA GLU A 389 -18.30 2.88 13.08
C GLU A 389 -19.46 3.79 13.47
N ARG A 390 -19.98 3.62 14.69
CA ARG A 390 -21.09 4.43 15.21
C ARG A 390 -20.64 5.80 15.68
N VAL A 391 -19.32 6.05 15.80
CA VAL A 391 -18.78 7.37 16.13
C VAL A 391 -18.90 8.33 14.95
N SER A 392 -18.65 7.88 13.72
CA SER A 392 -18.83 8.74 12.55
C SER A 392 -20.31 8.86 12.21
N VAL A 393 -20.81 10.10 12.09
CA VAL A 393 -22.20 10.34 11.70
C VAL A 393 -22.39 10.06 10.21
N LEU A 394 -21.41 10.42 9.37
CA LEU A 394 -21.55 10.46 7.91
C LEU A 394 -20.50 9.60 7.20
N ASP A 395 -20.91 8.90 6.16
CA ASP A 395 -20.03 8.19 5.24
C ASP A 395 -19.75 9.06 4.00
N VAL A 396 -18.76 9.95 4.12
CA VAL A 396 -18.44 10.92 3.07
C VAL A 396 -17.86 10.26 1.81
N PHE A 397 -17.11 9.16 1.95
CA PHE A 397 -16.50 8.50 0.80
C PHE A 397 -17.51 7.64 0.04
N ARG A 398 -18.51 7.07 0.71
CA ARG A 398 -19.65 6.49 -0.01
C ARG A 398 -20.43 7.54 -0.80
N LEU A 399 -20.60 8.75 -0.27
CA LEU A 399 -21.19 9.86 -1.01
C LEU A 399 -20.34 10.19 -2.25
N LEU A 400 -19.04 10.45 -2.07
CA LEU A 400 -18.13 10.79 -3.16
C LEU A 400 -18.08 9.70 -4.22
N GLY A 401 -18.10 8.43 -3.83
CA GLY A 401 -18.06 7.31 -4.76
C GLY A 401 -19.35 7.10 -5.54
N LYS A 402 -20.53 7.28 -4.94
CA LYS A 402 -21.82 6.93 -5.58
C LYS A 402 -22.58 8.11 -6.18
N PHE A 403 -22.33 9.33 -5.72
CA PHE A 403 -23.07 10.49 -6.19
C PHE A 403 -22.80 10.89 -7.65
N PRO A 404 -21.57 10.83 -8.19
CA PRO A 404 -21.29 11.26 -9.56
C PRO A 404 -22.19 10.57 -10.59
N ARG A 405 -22.42 9.25 -10.47
CA ARG A 405 -23.36 8.52 -11.35
C ARG A 405 -24.77 9.09 -11.30
N LYS A 406 -25.26 9.40 -10.09
CA LYS A 406 -26.59 9.97 -9.89
C LYS A 406 -26.69 11.39 -10.44
N TYR A 407 -25.66 12.20 -10.24
CA TYR A 407 -25.56 13.55 -10.76
C TYR A 407 -25.62 13.55 -12.29
N PHE A 408 -24.76 12.80 -12.97
CA PHE A 408 -24.73 12.81 -14.43
C PHE A 408 -25.96 12.17 -15.10
N ALA A 409 -26.69 11.28 -14.40
CA ALA A 409 -27.95 10.76 -14.88
C ALA A 409 -29.08 11.81 -14.87
N ALA A 410 -29.03 12.81 -13.99
CA ALA A 410 -30.03 13.88 -13.90
C ALA A 410 -29.45 15.14 -13.19
N PRO A 411 -28.60 15.95 -13.85
CA PRO A 411 -27.85 17.03 -13.19
C PRO A 411 -28.72 18.10 -12.51
N ARG A 412 -29.96 18.29 -13.01
CA ARG A 412 -30.90 19.33 -12.55
C ARG A 412 -31.96 18.81 -11.56
N ALA A 413 -31.94 17.54 -11.18
CA ALA A 413 -32.88 17.01 -10.21
C ALA A 413 -32.48 17.41 -8.79
N GLN A 414 -33.44 17.72 -7.90
CA GLN A 414 -33.17 18.01 -6.48
C GLN A 414 -32.49 16.79 -5.80
N PRO A 415 -31.16 16.81 -5.58
CA PRO A 415 -30.42 15.59 -5.29
C PRO A 415 -30.40 15.25 -3.79
N ALA A 416 -31.02 16.08 -2.94
CA ALA A 416 -30.91 16.02 -1.49
C ALA A 416 -31.26 14.63 -0.91
N LYS A 417 -32.30 13.97 -1.43
CA LYS A 417 -32.70 12.62 -1.00
C LYS A 417 -31.60 11.59 -1.29
N ALA A 418 -30.97 11.66 -2.48
CA ALA A 418 -29.92 10.74 -2.88
C ALA A 418 -28.62 10.99 -2.10
N ILE A 419 -28.21 12.26 -1.96
CA ILE A 419 -27.04 12.66 -1.16
C ILE A 419 -27.18 12.14 0.28
N ARG A 420 -28.34 12.38 0.92
CA ARG A 420 -28.60 11.90 2.27
C ARG A 420 -28.58 10.36 2.37
N ALA A 421 -29.09 9.66 1.36
CA ALA A 421 -29.07 8.20 1.31
C ALA A 421 -27.64 7.65 1.20
N TYR A 422 -26.80 8.24 0.36
CA TYR A 422 -25.39 7.82 0.23
C TYR A 422 -24.55 8.16 1.45
N LEU A 423 -24.84 9.27 2.14
CA LEU A 423 -24.18 9.61 3.40
C LEU A 423 -24.49 8.63 4.55
N GLY A 424 -25.61 7.89 4.47
CA GLY A 424 -26.01 6.89 5.46
C GLY A 424 -25.89 7.37 6.91
N PRO A 425 -26.57 8.48 7.29
CA PRO A 425 -26.33 9.13 8.57
C PRO A 425 -26.72 8.25 9.76
N ILE A 426 -25.81 8.09 10.73
CA ILE A 426 -26.05 7.40 12.01
C ILE A 426 -26.13 8.44 13.12
N TYR A 427 -27.26 8.50 13.82
CA TYR A 427 -27.46 9.44 14.92
C TYR A 427 -27.52 8.70 16.26
N SER A 428 -26.74 9.15 17.23
CA SER A 428 -26.84 8.71 18.63
C SER A 428 -26.62 9.87 19.61
N GLY A 429 -27.03 9.66 20.86
CA GLY A 429 -27.06 10.65 21.93
C GLY A 429 -28.50 11.04 22.34
N SER A 430 -28.63 12.08 23.16
CA SER A 430 -29.93 12.64 23.55
C SER A 430 -30.72 13.18 22.35
N GLU A 431 -32.04 13.33 22.50
CA GLU A 431 -32.91 13.86 21.45
C GLU A 431 -32.44 15.23 20.93
N SER A 432 -32.03 16.14 21.82
CA SER A 432 -31.45 17.44 21.45
C SER A 432 -30.16 17.30 20.63
N HIS A 433 -29.26 16.39 21.01
CA HIS A 433 -28.05 16.12 20.23
C HIS A 433 -28.38 15.55 18.84
N VAL A 434 -29.36 14.64 18.76
CA VAL A 434 -29.82 14.05 17.49
C VAL A 434 -30.46 15.12 16.61
N ALA A 435 -31.33 15.97 17.15
CA ALA A 435 -31.97 17.07 16.43
C ALA A 435 -30.94 18.05 15.85
N LYS A 436 -29.95 18.47 16.66
CA LYS A 436 -28.85 19.35 16.22
C LYS A 436 -28.04 18.72 15.08
N LYS A 437 -27.73 17.42 15.16
CA LYS A 437 -27.03 16.72 14.08
C LYS A 437 -27.88 16.60 12.82
N ARG A 438 -29.17 16.29 12.93
CA ARG A 438 -30.09 16.23 11.78
C ARG A 438 -30.15 17.58 11.05
N ALA A 439 -30.22 18.69 11.79
CA ALA A 439 -30.17 20.03 11.22
C ALA A 439 -28.87 20.29 10.46
N LYS A 440 -27.71 19.99 11.07
CA LYS A 440 -26.40 20.10 10.40
C LYS A 440 -26.30 19.25 9.14
N VAL A 441 -26.77 18.00 9.19
CA VAL A 441 -26.77 17.12 8.01
C VAL A 441 -27.63 17.68 6.89
N LYS A 442 -28.80 18.28 7.20
CA LYS A 442 -29.64 18.95 6.20
C LYS A 442 -28.89 20.09 5.52
N THR A 443 -28.17 20.92 6.28
CA THR A 443 -27.34 22.01 5.76
C THR A 443 -26.21 21.46 4.86
N PHE A 444 -25.44 20.48 5.33
CA PHE A 444 -24.35 19.89 4.55
C PHE A 444 -24.83 19.24 3.25
N VAL A 445 -26.01 18.61 3.25
CA VAL A 445 -26.59 18.02 2.03
C VAL A 445 -26.88 19.11 0.97
N ALA A 446 -27.42 20.26 1.38
CA ALA A 446 -27.70 21.36 0.47
C ALA A 446 -26.41 22.02 -0.05
N GLU A 447 -25.46 22.29 0.84
CA GLU A 447 -24.15 22.86 0.48
C GLU A 447 -23.38 21.94 -0.47
N PHE A 448 -23.39 20.63 -0.22
CA PHE A 448 -22.71 19.66 -1.07
C PHE A 448 -23.33 19.61 -2.47
N ALA A 449 -24.67 19.64 -2.57
CA ALA A 449 -25.33 19.65 -3.87
C ALA A 449 -24.86 20.82 -4.74
N ASN A 450 -24.81 22.03 -4.17
CA ASN A 450 -24.39 23.24 -4.88
C ASN A 450 -22.90 23.20 -5.23
N LEU A 451 -22.03 22.88 -4.25
CA LEU A 451 -20.58 22.83 -4.48
C LEU A 451 -20.17 21.74 -5.46
N PHE A 452 -20.87 20.60 -5.48
CA PHE A 452 -20.59 19.54 -6.44
C PHE A 452 -21.01 19.97 -7.85
N ASP A 453 -22.12 20.68 -8.02
CA ASP A 453 -22.50 21.27 -9.32
C ASP A 453 -21.45 22.29 -9.78
N GLU A 454 -21.07 23.25 -8.93
CA GLU A 454 -19.98 24.21 -9.20
C GLU A 454 -18.69 23.49 -9.63
N LEU A 455 -18.30 22.43 -8.92
CA LEU A 455 -17.12 21.62 -9.24
C LEU A 455 -17.23 20.93 -10.60
N MET A 456 -18.37 20.32 -10.91
CA MET A 456 -18.56 19.63 -12.19
C MET A 456 -18.62 20.62 -13.37
N GLN A 457 -19.13 21.84 -13.17
CA GLN A 457 -19.07 22.90 -14.20
C GLN A 457 -17.62 23.32 -14.45
N ALA A 458 -16.82 23.53 -13.39
CA ALA A 458 -15.40 23.85 -13.54
C ALA A 458 -14.60 22.74 -14.26
N CYS A 459 -15.05 21.49 -14.19
CA CYS A 459 -14.43 20.39 -14.92
C CYS A 459 -14.65 20.47 -16.44
N VAL A 460 -15.69 21.17 -16.91
CA VAL A 460 -16.02 21.26 -18.34
C VAL A 460 -14.89 21.90 -19.12
N ASP A 461 -14.24 22.92 -18.55
CA ASP A 461 -13.12 23.65 -19.17
C ASP A 461 -11.88 22.77 -19.43
N TYR A 462 -11.78 21.63 -18.76
CA TYR A 462 -10.66 20.68 -18.87
C TYR A 462 -11.04 19.41 -19.63
N THR A 463 -12.22 19.37 -20.25
CA THR A 463 -12.75 18.17 -20.91
C THR A 463 -11.84 17.71 -22.04
N GLU A 464 -11.51 18.58 -22.98
CA GLU A 464 -10.72 18.23 -24.16
C GLU A 464 -9.29 17.82 -23.79
N GLU A 465 -8.63 18.59 -22.92
CA GLU A 465 -7.23 18.39 -22.51
C GLU A 465 -7.02 17.08 -21.73
N TYR A 466 -7.96 16.70 -20.85
CA TYR A 466 -7.75 15.56 -19.94
C TYR A 466 -8.62 14.34 -20.22
N TYR A 467 -9.76 14.50 -20.90
CA TYR A 467 -10.72 13.41 -21.12
C TYR A 467 -11.09 13.22 -22.59
N GLY A 468 -10.74 14.17 -23.47
CA GLY A 468 -11.09 14.16 -24.88
C GLY A 468 -12.48 14.74 -25.16
N ASP A 469 -13.52 14.22 -24.50
CA ASP A 469 -14.91 14.64 -24.75
C ASP A 469 -15.80 14.57 -23.48
N PRO A 470 -16.98 15.23 -23.48
CA PRO A 470 -17.85 15.26 -22.30
C PRO A 470 -18.38 13.90 -21.84
N ALA A 471 -18.57 12.93 -22.75
CA ALA A 471 -19.02 11.59 -22.38
C ALA A 471 -17.90 10.82 -21.68
N SER A 472 -16.68 10.91 -22.20
CA SER A 472 -15.46 10.35 -21.61
C SER A 472 -15.15 10.97 -20.24
N LEU A 473 -15.35 12.28 -20.07
CA LEU A 473 -15.25 12.95 -18.76
C LEU A 473 -16.21 12.34 -17.73
N ARG A 474 -17.49 12.20 -18.10
CA ARG A 474 -18.52 11.62 -17.21
C ARG A 474 -18.19 10.17 -16.86
N ALA A 475 -17.84 9.37 -17.86
CA ALA A 475 -17.51 7.96 -17.68
C ALA A 475 -16.29 7.79 -16.76
N SER A 476 -15.24 8.58 -16.97
CA SER A 476 -14.02 8.56 -16.16
C SER A 476 -14.29 8.98 -14.71
N ILE A 477 -14.99 10.10 -14.49
CA ILE A 477 -15.34 10.57 -13.14
C ILE A 477 -16.17 9.54 -12.39
N ILE A 478 -17.21 8.96 -13.02
CA ILE A 478 -18.05 7.93 -12.40
C ILE A 478 -17.21 6.71 -12.03
N ALA A 479 -16.44 6.19 -13.00
CA ALA A 479 -15.70 4.94 -12.81
C ALA A 479 -14.62 5.09 -11.74
N ARG A 480 -13.84 6.19 -11.77
CA ARG A 480 -12.82 6.50 -10.76
C ARG A 480 -13.45 6.68 -9.39
N ALA A 481 -14.47 7.54 -9.25
CA ALA A 481 -15.09 7.76 -7.95
C ALA A 481 -15.64 6.47 -7.34
N GLU A 482 -16.37 5.66 -8.12
CA GLU A 482 -16.98 4.43 -7.63
C GLU A 482 -15.97 3.39 -7.18
N PHE A 483 -14.85 3.28 -7.90
CA PHE A 483 -13.82 2.28 -7.66
C PHE A 483 -12.84 2.70 -6.55
N GLU A 484 -12.33 3.94 -6.60
CA GLU A 484 -11.32 4.42 -5.65
C GLU A 484 -11.91 4.68 -4.25
N CYS A 485 -13.20 5.01 -4.16
CA CYS A 485 -13.90 5.22 -2.88
C CYS A 485 -14.50 3.94 -2.28
N GLU A 486 -14.26 2.76 -2.85
CA GLU A 486 -14.68 1.51 -2.22
C GLU A 486 -14.16 1.41 -0.78
N PRO A 487 -14.90 0.75 0.14
CA PRO A 487 -14.46 0.58 1.51
C PRO A 487 -13.26 -0.36 1.62
N LEU A 488 -12.51 -0.24 2.73
CA LEU A 488 -11.35 -1.08 3.07
C LEU A 488 -11.65 -1.94 4.31
N ASP A 489 -12.90 -2.33 4.53
CA ASP A 489 -13.35 -2.93 5.81
C ASP A 489 -12.61 -4.21 6.19
N ARG A 490 -12.05 -4.94 5.22
CA ARG A 490 -11.23 -6.14 5.46
C ARG A 490 -9.83 -5.84 6.00
N LEU A 491 -9.39 -4.58 5.93
CA LEU A 491 -8.16 -4.08 6.54
C LEU A 491 -8.44 -3.34 7.85
N PHE A 492 -9.70 -3.31 8.31
CA PHE A 492 -10.02 -2.73 9.61
C PHE A 492 -9.44 -3.66 10.69
N TYR A 493 -8.71 -3.09 11.66
CA TYR A 493 -7.90 -3.82 12.64
C TYR A 493 -8.57 -5.10 13.16
N LYS A 494 -9.80 -4.97 13.69
CA LYS A 494 -10.56 -6.10 14.23
C LYS A 494 -10.80 -7.20 13.19
N THR A 495 -11.35 -6.83 12.04
CA THR A 495 -11.65 -7.76 10.94
C THR A 495 -10.38 -8.43 10.43
N LEU A 496 -9.30 -7.66 10.28
CA LEU A 496 -8.02 -8.13 9.78
C LEU A 496 -7.43 -9.18 10.71
N TYR A 497 -7.25 -8.87 12.00
CA TYR A 497 -6.61 -9.77 12.95
C TYR A 497 -7.46 -11.03 13.22
N GLU A 498 -8.79 -10.91 13.33
CA GLU A 498 -9.68 -12.09 13.42
C GLU A 498 -9.55 -13.05 12.22
N GLU A 499 -9.28 -12.50 11.03
CA GLU A 499 -9.06 -13.30 9.84
C GLU A 499 -7.64 -13.87 9.75
N LEU A 500 -6.62 -13.12 10.16
CA LEU A 500 -5.24 -13.61 10.22
C LEU A 500 -5.10 -14.73 11.26
N ASP A 501 -5.70 -14.58 12.44
CA ASP A 501 -5.71 -15.61 13.49
C ASP A 501 -6.34 -16.92 13.00
N ARG A 502 -7.46 -16.83 12.27
CA ARG A 502 -8.10 -18.00 11.65
C ARG A 502 -7.21 -18.64 10.59
N ALA A 503 -6.52 -17.84 9.78
CA ALA A 503 -5.57 -18.35 8.79
C ALA A 503 -4.38 -19.05 9.45
N ILE A 504 -3.81 -18.46 10.50
CA ILE A 504 -2.71 -19.04 11.29
C ILE A 504 -3.14 -20.34 11.95
N ALA A 505 -4.31 -20.38 12.60
CA ALA A 505 -4.82 -21.59 13.23
C ALA A 505 -5.00 -22.72 12.23
N ARG A 506 -5.59 -22.44 11.05
CA ARG A 506 -5.74 -23.44 9.98
C ARG A 506 -4.39 -23.89 9.43
N TYR A 507 -3.48 -22.96 9.15
CA TYR A 507 -2.12 -23.28 8.71
C TYR A 507 -1.41 -24.21 9.71
N ARG A 508 -1.51 -23.93 11.02
CA ARG A 508 -0.90 -24.78 12.06
C ARG A 508 -1.53 -26.17 12.15
N LEU A 509 -2.79 -26.33 11.78
CA LEU A 509 -3.48 -27.62 11.75
C LEU A 509 -3.15 -28.46 10.50
N THR A 510 -2.99 -27.83 9.35
CA THR A 510 -2.85 -28.53 8.06
C THR A 510 -1.43 -28.52 7.50
N ASP A 511 -0.57 -27.66 8.04
CA ASP A 511 0.77 -27.38 7.51
C ASP A 511 0.73 -26.96 6.02
N ASP A 512 -0.30 -26.19 5.64
CA ASP A 512 -0.52 -25.71 4.26
C ASP A 512 -0.26 -24.20 4.13
N PRO A 513 0.86 -23.76 3.53
CA PRO A 513 1.20 -22.35 3.35
C PRO A 513 0.27 -21.64 2.35
N ALA A 514 -0.48 -22.38 1.53
CA ALA A 514 -1.46 -21.76 0.63
C ALA A 514 -2.54 -20.98 1.41
N ILE A 515 -2.82 -21.37 2.65
CA ILE A 515 -3.77 -20.69 3.54
C ILE A 515 -3.25 -19.30 3.93
N VAL A 516 -1.96 -19.19 4.27
CA VAL A 516 -1.31 -17.90 4.59
C VAL A 516 -1.27 -17.02 3.34
N ARG A 517 -0.90 -17.59 2.20
CA ARG A 517 -0.87 -16.88 0.92
C ARG A 517 -2.24 -16.36 0.50
N GLU A 518 -3.29 -17.17 0.63
CA GLU A 518 -4.67 -16.72 0.36
C GLU A 518 -5.08 -15.59 1.30
N ALA A 519 -4.68 -15.67 2.57
CA ALA A 519 -4.99 -14.64 3.55
C ALA A 519 -4.34 -13.29 3.24
N ILE A 520 -3.08 -13.27 2.77
CA ILE A 520 -2.39 -12.04 2.38
C ILE A 520 -2.88 -11.59 1.00
N ASP A 521 -2.69 -12.42 -0.02
CA ASP A 521 -2.84 -11.99 -1.41
C ASP A 521 -4.30 -11.72 -1.78
N GLY A 522 -5.25 -12.46 -1.19
CA GLY A 522 -6.68 -12.22 -1.40
C GLY A 522 -7.11 -10.83 -0.89
N ARG A 523 -6.54 -10.37 0.22
CA ARG A 523 -6.80 -9.04 0.79
C ARG A 523 -6.05 -7.95 0.05
N LEU A 524 -4.79 -8.20 -0.30
CA LEU A 524 -4.01 -7.28 -1.14
C LEU A 524 -4.75 -6.98 -2.44
N ASN A 525 -5.23 -8.03 -3.12
CA ASN A 525 -5.94 -7.87 -4.37
C ASN A 525 -7.27 -7.11 -4.22
N ALA A 526 -8.03 -7.37 -3.13
CA ALA A 526 -9.22 -6.59 -2.80
C ALA A 526 -8.90 -5.13 -2.42
N SER A 527 -7.66 -4.84 -2.00
CA SER A 527 -7.22 -3.50 -1.61
C SER A 527 -6.85 -2.60 -2.79
N LEU A 528 -6.50 -3.17 -3.95
CA LEU A 528 -6.12 -2.42 -5.15
C LEU A 528 -7.27 -1.52 -5.61
N ARG A 529 -7.02 -0.21 -5.61
CA ARG A 529 -8.03 0.80 -5.97
C ARG A 529 -7.51 2.13 -6.50
N ARG A 530 -6.20 2.34 -6.64
CA ARG A 530 -5.65 3.60 -7.17
C ARG A 530 -5.50 3.46 -8.69
N VAL A 531 -6.33 4.13 -9.47
CA VAL A 531 -6.37 3.99 -10.94
C VAL A 531 -5.02 4.38 -11.55
N ASP A 532 -4.46 5.52 -11.15
CA ASP A 532 -3.15 5.96 -11.64
C ASP A 532 -2.03 4.99 -11.22
N GLY A 533 -2.20 4.31 -10.09
CA GLY A 533 -1.29 3.28 -9.61
C GLY A 533 -1.37 2.02 -10.45
N LEU A 534 -2.58 1.57 -10.79
CA LEU A 534 -2.82 0.42 -11.68
C LEU A 534 -2.22 0.65 -13.06
N LEU A 535 -2.48 1.82 -13.66
CA LEU A 535 -1.95 2.22 -14.96
C LEU A 535 -0.40 2.22 -15.00
N ALA A 536 0.24 2.49 -13.86
CA ALA A 536 1.70 2.46 -13.72
C ALA A 536 2.24 1.12 -13.18
N GLN A 537 1.37 0.16 -12.86
CA GLN A 537 1.75 -1.11 -12.24
C GLN A 537 2.12 -2.16 -13.28
N GLY A 538 3.03 -3.06 -12.91
CA GLY A 538 3.41 -4.21 -13.72
C GLY A 538 4.39 -3.86 -14.83
N GLU A 539 4.60 -4.80 -15.74
CA GLU A 539 5.42 -4.56 -16.94
C GLU A 539 4.57 -3.92 -18.04
N SER A 540 5.21 -3.10 -18.85
CA SER A 540 4.63 -2.52 -20.07
C SER A 540 5.58 -2.72 -21.25
N ARG A 541 5.03 -2.96 -22.44
CA ARG A 541 5.82 -3.12 -23.67
C ARG A 541 5.04 -2.71 -24.91
N ARG A 542 5.76 -2.28 -25.94
CA ARG A 542 5.20 -1.98 -27.26
C ARG A 542 4.93 -3.28 -28.02
N MET A 543 3.82 -3.33 -28.74
CA MET A 543 3.42 -4.49 -29.54
C MET A 543 3.83 -4.34 -31.02
N THR A 544 4.07 -5.47 -31.70
CA THR A 544 4.51 -5.52 -33.12
C THR A 544 3.50 -4.96 -34.12
N GLY A 545 2.21 -4.87 -33.77
CA GLY A 545 1.14 -4.30 -34.60
C GLY A 545 0.78 -2.85 -34.27
N GLY A 546 1.67 -2.13 -33.58
CA GLY A 546 1.31 -0.88 -32.91
C GLY A 546 0.57 -1.14 -31.59
N GLY A 547 0.47 -0.11 -30.75
CA GLY A 547 -0.14 -0.20 -29.42
C GLY A 547 0.83 -0.62 -28.30
N ILE A 548 0.28 -0.66 -27.09
CA ILE A 548 0.98 -0.99 -25.84
C ILE A 548 0.23 -2.11 -25.11
N GLU A 549 0.98 -3.09 -24.63
CA GLU A 549 0.52 -4.04 -23.61
C GLU A 549 1.06 -3.59 -22.25
N MET A 550 0.19 -3.36 -21.29
CA MET A 550 0.51 -2.80 -19.97
C MET A 550 -0.22 -3.58 -18.86
N GLU A 551 0.06 -3.22 -17.61
CA GLU A 551 -0.50 -3.89 -16.43
C GLU A 551 -0.24 -5.40 -16.41
N ILE A 552 0.86 -5.85 -17.02
CA ILE A 552 1.16 -7.27 -17.19
C ILE A 552 1.44 -7.88 -15.81
N ARG A 553 0.61 -8.84 -15.41
CA ARG A 553 0.72 -9.55 -14.12
C ARG A 553 0.45 -11.03 -14.26
N ILE A 554 1.11 -11.84 -13.43
CA ILE A 554 0.86 -13.27 -13.33
C ILE A 554 0.25 -13.59 -11.97
N ILE A 555 -1.02 -13.97 -11.98
CA ILE A 555 -1.83 -14.26 -10.79
C ILE A 555 -2.33 -15.70 -10.92
N ASP A 556 -2.04 -16.54 -9.92
CA ASP A 556 -2.42 -17.97 -9.94
C ASP A 556 -1.99 -18.69 -11.23
N GLY A 557 -0.78 -18.40 -11.73
CA GLY A 557 -0.28 -18.98 -12.98
C GLY A 557 -0.93 -18.46 -14.26
N VAL A 558 -1.81 -17.46 -14.18
CA VAL A 558 -2.47 -16.83 -15.32
C VAL A 558 -1.88 -15.46 -15.57
N ARG A 559 -1.46 -15.20 -16.81
CA ARG A 559 -1.01 -13.90 -17.27
C ARG A 559 -2.21 -13.05 -17.70
N TYR A 560 -2.31 -11.88 -17.10
CA TYR A 560 -3.30 -10.85 -17.44
C TYR A 560 -2.59 -9.60 -17.96
N ALA A 561 -3.19 -8.91 -18.91
CA ALA A 561 -2.68 -7.63 -19.40
C ALA A 561 -3.80 -6.76 -19.99
N VAL A 562 -3.58 -5.45 -20.01
CA VAL A 562 -4.37 -4.47 -20.76
C VAL A 562 -3.64 -4.19 -22.07
N ARG A 563 -4.34 -4.29 -23.20
CA ARG A 563 -3.83 -3.90 -24.52
C ARG A 563 -4.57 -2.67 -25.01
N ALA A 564 -3.82 -1.68 -25.48
CA ALA A 564 -4.37 -0.40 -25.89
C ALA A 564 -3.70 0.11 -27.18
N TRP A 565 -4.53 0.62 -28.10
CA TRP A 565 -4.10 1.24 -29.35
C TRP A 565 -4.58 2.69 -29.43
N ASN A 566 -3.72 3.59 -29.88
CA ASN A 566 -4.10 4.97 -30.17
C ASN A 566 -4.63 5.09 -31.60
N ASP A 567 -5.60 4.25 -31.96
CA ASP A 567 -6.33 4.32 -33.22
C ASP A 567 -7.59 5.18 -33.06
N ASP A 568 -8.27 5.48 -34.17
CA ASP A 568 -9.48 6.32 -34.16
C ASP A 568 -10.62 5.70 -33.34
N SER A 569 -10.66 4.37 -33.25
CA SER A 569 -11.62 3.62 -32.42
C SER A 569 -11.22 3.54 -30.94
N GLN A 570 -10.03 4.03 -30.57
CA GLN A 570 -9.40 3.85 -29.27
C GLN A 570 -9.49 2.40 -28.78
N THR A 571 -9.04 1.44 -29.59
CA THR A 571 -9.18 0.01 -29.28
C THR A 571 -8.55 -0.32 -27.92
N ARG A 572 -9.32 -0.97 -27.05
CA ARG A 572 -8.89 -1.48 -25.73
C ARG A 572 -9.29 -2.93 -25.60
N ARG A 573 -8.44 -3.76 -25.01
CA ARG A 573 -8.71 -5.19 -24.80
C ARG A 573 -8.09 -5.68 -23.49
N LEU A 574 -8.75 -6.62 -22.85
CA LEU A 574 -8.13 -7.41 -21.77
C LEU A 574 -7.64 -8.74 -22.34
N ARG A 575 -6.37 -9.02 -22.12
CA ARG A 575 -5.73 -10.28 -22.52
C ARG A 575 -5.64 -11.20 -21.33
N VAL A 576 -6.04 -12.46 -21.54
CA VAL A 576 -5.84 -13.56 -20.59
C VAL A 576 -5.06 -14.66 -21.30
N SER A 577 -3.98 -15.13 -20.70
CA SER A 577 -3.24 -16.29 -21.19
C SER A 577 -2.61 -17.12 -20.07
N ILE A 578 -2.34 -18.38 -20.34
CA ILE A 578 -1.66 -19.30 -19.42
C ILE A 578 -0.30 -19.64 -20.03
N PRO A 579 0.82 -19.23 -19.40
CA PRO A 579 2.14 -19.72 -19.77
C PRO A 579 2.20 -21.24 -19.61
N VAL A 580 2.65 -21.96 -20.64
CA VAL A 580 2.75 -23.42 -20.61
C VAL A 580 4.16 -23.90 -20.98
N ARG A 581 4.47 -25.13 -20.61
CA ARG A 581 5.61 -25.89 -21.12
C ARG A 581 5.10 -27.17 -21.77
N LEU A 582 5.70 -27.54 -22.90
CA LEU A 582 5.40 -28.81 -23.56
C LEU A 582 6.23 -29.91 -22.90
N GLU A 583 5.58 -30.92 -22.33
CA GLU A 583 6.20 -32.11 -21.76
C GLU A 583 5.53 -33.34 -22.38
N GLY A 584 6.21 -33.97 -23.34
CA GLY A 584 5.60 -35.01 -24.18
C GLY A 584 4.51 -34.43 -25.07
N ASP A 585 3.29 -34.97 -24.97
CA ASP A 585 2.09 -34.52 -25.69
C ASP A 585 1.19 -33.59 -24.85
N GLN A 586 1.66 -33.20 -23.66
CA GLN A 586 0.90 -32.40 -22.69
C GLN A 586 1.52 -31.02 -22.46
N TYR A 587 0.65 -30.03 -22.31
CA TYR A 587 0.96 -28.68 -21.88
C TYR A 587 0.79 -28.60 -20.36
N ARG A 588 1.91 -28.43 -19.65
CA ARG A 588 1.95 -28.18 -18.21
C ARG A 588 1.87 -26.70 -17.90
N HIS A 589 1.18 -26.35 -16.82
CA HIS A 589 0.99 -24.99 -16.32
C HIS A 589 0.91 -24.99 -14.79
N SER A 590 0.87 -23.79 -14.21
CA SER A 590 0.76 -23.54 -12.77
C SER A 590 -0.63 -23.12 -12.29
N VAL A 591 -1.63 -23.10 -13.17
CA VAL A 591 -3.00 -22.75 -12.78
C VAL A 591 -3.57 -23.78 -11.77
N PRO A 592 -3.99 -23.35 -10.57
CA PRO A 592 -4.52 -24.25 -9.55
C PRO A 592 -5.75 -25.03 -10.04
N ASN A 593 -5.80 -26.33 -9.73
CA ASN A 593 -6.91 -27.24 -10.04
C ASN A 593 -7.21 -27.48 -11.53
N LEU A 594 -6.40 -26.93 -12.44
CA LEU A 594 -6.50 -27.24 -13.86
C LEU A 594 -5.54 -28.43 -14.16
N PRO A 595 -6.00 -29.52 -14.80
CA PRO A 595 -5.10 -30.62 -15.16
C PRO A 595 -4.23 -30.23 -16.35
N SER A 596 -3.09 -30.92 -16.52
CA SER A 596 -2.30 -30.82 -17.76
C SER A 596 -3.16 -31.12 -18.98
N LEU A 597 -2.92 -30.39 -20.07
CA LEU A 597 -3.82 -30.39 -21.23
C LEU A 597 -3.10 -30.91 -22.46
N THR A 598 -3.72 -31.81 -23.21
CA THR A 598 -3.32 -32.13 -24.59
C THR A 598 -3.71 -31.01 -25.54
N GLY A 599 -3.11 -30.94 -26.73
CA GLY A 599 -3.49 -29.95 -27.76
C GLY A 599 -4.99 -29.97 -28.11
N ARG A 600 -5.63 -31.16 -28.10
CA ARG A 600 -7.09 -31.30 -28.29
C ARG A 600 -7.88 -30.69 -27.14
N GLN A 601 -7.44 -30.90 -25.89
CA GLN A 601 -8.09 -30.33 -24.71
C GLN A 601 -7.94 -28.81 -24.65
N VAL A 602 -6.84 -28.24 -25.13
CA VAL A 602 -6.69 -26.78 -25.25
C VAL A 602 -7.84 -26.18 -26.07
N GLY A 603 -8.20 -26.77 -27.22
CA GLY A 603 -9.35 -26.29 -28.01
C GLY A 603 -10.72 -26.42 -27.32
N LEU A 604 -10.84 -27.26 -26.29
CA LEU A 604 -12.04 -27.43 -25.47
C LEU A 604 -12.04 -26.55 -24.22
N LEU A 605 -10.91 -25.95 -23.86
CA LEU A 605 -10.78 -25.10 -22.69
C LEU A 605 -11.53 -23.79 -22.89
N ARG A 606 -12.25 -23.38 -21.85
CA ARG A 606 -13.01 -22.12 -21.79
C ARG A 606 -12.63 -21.37 -20.53
N TYR A 607 -12.56 -20.05 -20.65
CA TYR A 607 -12.45 -19.14 -19.51
C TYR A 607 -13.79 -18.46 -19.32
N ARG A 608 -14.47 -18.73 -18.21
CA ARG A 608 -15.72 -18.05 -17.85
C ARG A 608 -15.41 -16.98 -16.83
N PHE A 609 -15.87 -15.77 -17.10
CA PHE A 609 -15.47 -14.60 -16.33
C PHE A 609 -16.59 -13.59 -16.11
N THR A 610 -16.33 -12.64 -15.23
CA THR A 610 -17.19 -11.50 -14.89
C THR A 610 -16.34 -10.29 -14.50
N THR A 611 -16.91 -9.10 -14.65
CA THR A 611 -16.34 -7.84 -14.14
C THR A 611 -17.26 -7.14 -13.14
N ASP A 612 -18.38 -7.77 -12.76
CA ASP A 612 -19.45 -7.15 -11.97
C ASP A 612 -19.91 -7.99 -10.76
N GLY A 613 -19.07 -8.95 -10.34
CA GLY A 613 -19.36 -9.85 -9.22
C GLY A 613 -20.38 -10.93 -9.58
N TRP A 614 -20.31 -11.47 -10.80
CA TRP A 614 -21.14 -12.57 -11.31
C TRP A 614 -22.62 -12.21 -11.53
N LYS A 615 -22.98 -10.92 -11.59
CA LYS A 615 -24.32 -10.52 -12.04
C LYS A 615 -24.48 -10.83 -13.52
N THR A 616 -23.42 -10.61 -14.29
CA THR A 616 -23.26 -11.06 -15.66
C THR A 616 -22.01 -11.92 -15.79
N ASN A 617 -21.96 -12.73 -16.83
CA ASN A 617 -20.78 -13.53 -17.15
C ASN A 617 -20.67 -13.76 -18.65
N SER A 618 -19.42 -13.88 -19.09
CA SER A 618 -19.04 -14.12 -20.48
C SER A 618 -18.05 -15.27 -20.55
N GLU A 619 -17.81 -15.80 -21.75
CA GLU A 619 -16.89 -16.91 -21.98
C GLU A 619 -15.93 -16.60 -23.13
N ALA A 620 -14.65 -16.88 -22.94
CA ALA A 620 -13.61 -16.81 -23.97
C ALA A 620 -13.11 -18.22 -24.32
N ARG A 621 -12.83 -18.46 -25.61
CA ARG A 621 -12.29 -19.73 -26.09
C ARG A 621 -10.78 -19.69 -25.99
N ALA A 622 -10.18 -20.82 -25.63
CA ALA A 622 -8.73 -20.96 -25.61
C ALA A 622 -8.21 -21.44 -26.97
N ARG A 623 -7.00 -21.01 -27.31
CA ARG A 623 -6.20 -21.50 -28.43
C ARG A 623 -4.75 -21.62 -28.00
N LEU A 624 -4.01 -22.54 -28.63
CA LEU A 624 -2.57 -22.56 -28.48
C LEU A 624 -1.98 -21.43 -29.34
N ALA A 625 -1.08 -20.65 -28.76
CA ALA A 625 -0.37 -19.58 -29.42
C ALA A 625 1.10 -19.57 -28.97
N GLN A 626 1.88 -18.67 -29.55
CA GLN A 626 3.20 -18.34 -29.06
C GLN A 626 3.21 -16.91 -28.50
N ASP A 627 3.96 -16.70 -27.43
CA ASP A 627 4.27 -15.35 -26.97
C ASP A 627 5.34 -14.68 -27.85
N GLU A 628 5.72 -13.44 -27.53
CA GLU A 628 6.71 -12.68 -28.32
C GLU A 628 8.13 -13.27 -28.24
N GLU A 629 8.38 -14.20 -27.31
CA GLU A 629 9.64 -14.93 -27.22
C GLU A 629 9.50 -16.35 -27.82
N ASN A 630 8.51 -16.56 -28.70
CA ASN A 630 8.20 -17.81 -29.38
C ASN A 630 7.88 -19.01 -28.45
N ARG A 631 7.49 -18.75 -27.20
CA ARG A 631 7.13 -19.83 -26.27
C ARG A 631 5.66 -20.16 -26.32
N PRO A 632 5.28 -21.43 -26.09
CA PRO A 632 3.89 -21.83 -26.10
C PRO A 632 3.12 -21.17 -24.95
N VAL A 633 1.95 -20.64 -25.29
CA VAL A 633 0.97 -20.11 -24.33
C VAL A 633 -0.42 -20.61 -24.73
N ILE A 634 -1.29 -20.83 -23.75
CA ILE A 634 -2.72 -20.97 -24.01
C ILE A 634 -3.33 -19.58 -23.93
N GLU A 635 -3.68 -19.01 -25.08
CA GLU A 635 -4.28 -17.68 -25.17
C GLU A 635 -5.79 -17.80 -25.25
N PHE A 636 -6.50 -16.89 -24.59
CA PHE A 636 -7.95 -16.78 -24.70
C PHE A 636 -8.31 -15.62 -25.64
N ASP A 637 -9.45 -15.73 -26.32
CA ASP A 637 -10.02 -14.63 -27.11
C ASP A 637 -9.99 -13.33 -26.28
N ASP A 638 -9.53 -12.23 -26.89
CA ASP A 638 -9.46 -10.95 -26.19
C ASP A 638 -10.85 -10.53 -25.73
N LEU A 639 -10.94 -10.03 -24.50
CA LEU A 639 -12.18 -9.52 -23.95
C LEU A 639 -12.34 -8.07 -24.41
N SER A 640 -13.49 -7.72 -24.98
CA SER A 640 -13.78 -6.38 -25.53
C SER A 640 -14.83 -5.58 -24.74
N GLU A 641 -15.61 -6.23 -23.88
CA GLU A 641 -16.65 -5.60 -23.06
C GLU A 641 -16.24 -5.61 -21.59
N PHE A 642 -15.88 -4.43 -21.07
CA PHE A 642 -15.43 -4.25 -19.69
C PHE A 642 -15.58 -2.78 -19.26
N PRO A 643 -15.69 -2.50 -17.94
CA PRO A 643 -15.67 -1.13 -17.43
C PRO A 643 -14.28 -0.48 -17.59
N LEU A 644 -14.20 0.86 -17.50
CA LEU A 644 -12.92 1.59 -17.54
C LEU A 644 -11.96 1.19 -16.41
N VAL A 645 -12.49 0.75 -15.28
CA VAL A 645 -11.72 0.18 -14.18
C VAL A 645 -12.57 -0.89 -13.52
N GLY A 646 -11.96 -2.00 -13.12
CA GLY A 646 -12.73 -3.10 -12.55
C GLY A 646 -11.89 -4.27 -12.07
N ARG A 647 -12.59 -5.37 -11.79
CA ARG A 647 -11.99 -6.63 -11.34
C ARG A 647 -12.46 -7.77 -12.22
N LEU A 648 -11.54 -8.36 -12.97
CA LEU A 648 -11.80 -9.53 -13.79
C LEU A 648 -11.69 -10.78 -12.93
N GLU A 649 -12.82 -11.41 -12.63
CA GLU A 649 -12.88 -12.69 -11.94
C GLU A 649 -13.22 -13.80 -12.92
N GLY A 650 -12.68 -15.00 -12.72
CA GLY A 650 -13.07 -16.13 -13.55
C GLY A 650 -12.54 -17.48 -13.10
N TYR A 651 -12.87 -18.49 -13.88
CA TYR A 651 -12.35 -19.84 -13.74
C TYR A 651 -12.29 -20.54 -15.11
N PHE A 652 -11.43 -21.55 -15.20
CA PHE A 652 -11.29 -22.36 -16.41
C PHE A 652 -12.09 -23.65 -16.31
N TYR A 653 -12.59 -24.13 -17.44
CA TYR A 653 -13.24 -25.43 -17.52
C TYR A 653 -13.13 -26.03 -18.93
N LEU A 654 -13.21 -27.36 -19.04
CA LEU A 654 -13.26 -28.07 -20.31
C LEU A 654 -14.71 -28.27 -20.76
N ARG A 655 -15.04 -27.83 -21.97
CA ARG A 655 -16.35 -28.07 -22.57
C ARG A 655 -16.41 -29.53 -23.07
N THR A 656 -17.14 -30.39 -22.36
CA THR A 656 -17.45 -31.75 -22.84
C THR A 656 -18.82 -31.79 -23.51
N ALA A 657 -19.03 -32.75 -24.42
CA ALA A 657 -20.29 -32.92 -25.14
C ALA A 657 -21.42 -33.28 -24.15
N GLY A 658 -22.23 -32.29 -23.77
CA GLY A 658 -23.51 -32.48 -23.10
C GLY A 658 -23.56 -32.32 -21.57
N ARG A 659 -22.44 -32.22 -20.85
CA ARG A 659 -22.43 -31.88 -19.41
C ARG A 659 -21.30 -30.93 -19.05
N ARG A 660 -21.59 -29.93 -18.19
CA ARG A 660 -20.54 -29.24 -17.44
C ARG A 660 -19.92 -30.27 -16.52
N ALA A 661 -18.72 -30.76 -16.83
CA ALA A 661 -18.00 -31.64 -15.94
C ALA A 661 -17.87 -30.93 -14.58
N GLY A 662 -18.38 -31.55 -13.51
CA GLY A 662 -18.44 -31.00 -12.16
C GLY A 662 -17.08 -30.91 -11.46
N GLY A 663 -16.02 -30.55 -12.20
CA GLY A 663 -14.71 -30.29 -11.62
C GLY A 663 -14.76 -29.09 -10.68
N ALA A 664 -14.07 -29.22 -9.54
CA ALA A 664 -14.03 -28.21 -8.49
C ALA A 664 -13.74 -26.82 -9.08
N ARG A 665 -14.70 -25.90 -8.89
CA ARG A 665 -14.62 -24.51 -9.32
C ARG A 665 -13.65 -23.76 -8.41
N GLY A 666 -12.35 -23.97 -8.61
CA GLY A 666 -11.34 -23.12 -8.01
C GLY A 666 -11.47 -21.71 -8.59
N LYS A 667 -12.10 -20.80 -7.84
CA LYS A 667 -12.16 -19.38 -8.25
C LYS A 667 -10.74 -18.82 -8.18
N LEU A 668 -10.27 -18.27 -9.29
CA LEU A 668 -8.98 -17.59 -9.33
C LEU A 668 -9.07 -16.26 -8.61
N ARG A 669 -7.94 -15.75 -8.11
CA ARG A 669 -7.86 -14.37 -7.64
C ARG A 669 -8.17 -13.43 -8.81
N SER A 670 -8.93 -12.37 -8.53
CA SER A 670 -9.33 -11.41 -9.56
C SER A 670 -8.14 -10.64 -10.11
N TYR A 671 -8.15 -10.30 -11.39
CA TYR A 671 -7.23 -9.32 -11.96
C TYR A 671 -7.87 -7.93 -11.89
N VAL A 672 -7.29 -7.03 -11.09
CA VAL A 672 -7.80 -5.65 -10.93
C VAL A 672 -7.14 -4.74 -11.95
N PHE A 673 -7.89 -4.12 -12.86
CA PHE A 673 -7.33 -3.42 -14.02
C PHE A 673 -7.86 -2.00 -14.17
N ALA A 674 -7.08 -1.13 -14.82
CA ALA A 674 -7.53 0.14 -15.35
C ALA A 674 -7.33 0.20 -16.88
N ILE A 675 -8.21 0.90 -17.58
CA ILE A 675 -8.16 1.05 -19.02
C ILE A 675 -7.75 2.49 -19.30
N PRO A 676 -6.57 2.73 -19.92
CA PRO A 676 -6.13 4.08 -20.20
C PRO A 676 -7.05 4.72 -21.24
N ASP A 677 -7.45 5.96 -21.03
CA ASP A 677 -8.03 6.73 -22.15
C ASP A 677 -6.94 7.19 -23.13
N LYS A 678 -7.34 7.94 -24.16
CA LYS A 678 -6.41 8.44 -25.19
C LYS A 678 -5.24 9.22 -24.59
N HIS A 679 -5.50 10.13 -23.67
CA HIS A 679 -4.47 11.01 -23.09
C HIS A 679 -3.55 10.26 -22.13
N GLU A 680 -4.12 9.38 -21.31
CA GLU A 680 -3.34 8.49 -20.44
C GLU A 680 -2.41 7.61 -21.28
N LEU A 681 -2.92 7.02 -22.36
CA LEU A 681 -2.12 6.21 -23.27
C LEU A 681 -0.99 7.01 -23.92
N ILE A 682 -1.25 8.24 -24.39
CA ILE A 682 -0.23 9.12 -24.97
C ILE A 682 0.87 9.44 -23.96
N SER A 683 0.53 9.65 -22.68
CA SER A 683 1.51 9.94 -21.63
C SER A 683 2.43 8.76 -21.28
N MET A 684 2.10 7.54 -21.74
CA MET A 684 2.87 6.32 -21.51
C MET A 684 3.81 5.95 -22.65
N VAL A 685 3.58 6.48 -23.87
CA VAL A 685 4.36 6.20 -25.09
C VAL A 685 5.66 6.99 -25.08
#